data_AF-A0A0F9JI42-F1
#
_entry.id   AF-A0A0F9JI42-F1
#
_cell.length_a   1.000
_cell.length_b   1.000
_cell.length_c   1.000
_cell.angle_alpha   90.00
_cell.angle_beta   90.00
_cell.angle_gamma   90.00
#
_symmetry.space_group_name_H-M   'P 1'
#
loop_
_entity.id
_entity.type
_entity.pdbx_description
1 polymer ?
#
loop_
_entity_poly.entity_id
_entity_poly.type
_entity_poly.pdbx_seq_one_letter_code
_entity_poly.pdbx_strand_id
1 'polypeptide(L)'
;MLDEILGWIESKNVGAVIHLGDVKEQFSPVDMRVLDFCVDAVKDIVDRCPMYILKGNHDMHGTTDAARDFLHVLGLAGATVITEPHLHEVSGIDWAFLPWSYSIERQREWAASLKRTGVPYLAFHAEVRGSLLNQSKRVTGGLSRADLSISKHQRACFGGHLHRYQKDDDLTYVGAPFGMDWNDVNSRKGHLLLKADGTVKRLLTKIPGYHDPSLKGFREPEDWTGAYVRVHVPCDRSKDDVHAKLYLEKKLAESKYDGAYIKVVPQFTDVPIVDMEEDSDADALSKYVKQTYPKDDDLPSMKSALEVLEGYLGENTSARGRGRVQFLQAKAENFLSFKKLKVTFDDGITLIRGVNNDWSGKSNGSGKTCLLQMIAVALFGTTFKRQKADRWTRRGSTSRAWVAVQMKLQDGRECVVRRSRRPNKLQLFLDGKNVSVGRGVAGVQADIEQLTGLTMQTLANAVYIDQGTISEFLYGTDATRYKLLERFMNLERFDIALHKVKDDIKRVTTEKEEVYRDWLVQTDRIKTAEAELKRAAAEEGDVESTTATFEEANAEFIKVSTQAQGKIEELTVKVDTASTLLEKLRGRANIKLGKRSALRQQILDLEESIENLNGKTCPVCQQPITMGKVRKHRDEVRKKITGYVAEVEGIRLQLAEAKEVIDIEQQHIDKWDKQKREWEQKVKFVDQVLMKARQNMTQAKWKQDNLSEHAASIDKLRMKLKNSTKELAGHDAELKLLRYCLTVFHRDGLPGFVGRLFYPRLNRAAASYSNMFTEGQIQVQFVETDDGVRPEITNVSGGETLEDQSEGERRLASIVTSFALRSAADPCNVLILDEPGMGLDRGNAADFAKALYENQDCFGSILLVTHNEHIEAALQGVRTIVVTKEDKVSRV
;
A
#
# COMPACT_ATOMS: atom_id res chain seq x y z
N MET A 1 -12.13 61.56 18.45
CA MET A 1 -10.73 61.65 18.95
C MET A 1 -10.29 63.10 19.05
N LEU A 2 -10.28 63.87 17.95
CA LEU A 2 -9.87 65.28 17.96
C LEU A 2 -10.58 66.09 19.06
N ASP A 3 -11.91 65.98 19.15
CA ASP A 3 -12.69 66.67 20.19
C ASP A 3 -12.26 66.30 21.62
N GLU A 4 -11.86 65.04 21.87
CA GLU A 4 -11.37 64.64 23.20
C GLU A 4 -10.01 65.27 23.49
N ILE A 5 -9.11 65.33 22.50
CA ILE A 5 -7.80 65.97 22.61
C ILE A 5 -7.99 67.46 22.90
N LEU A 6 -8.80 68.16 22.11
CA LEU A 6 -9.09 69.59 22.30
C LEU A 6 -9.72 69.85 23.69
N GLY A 7 -10.69 69.03 24.09
CA GLY A 7 -11.30 69.12 25.42
C GLY A 7 -10.33 68.85 26.58
N TRP A 8 -9.35 67.96 26.41
CA TRP A 8 -8.30 67.77 27.41
C TRP A 8 -7.26 68.88 27.42
N ILE A 9 -6.92 69.46 26.26
CA ILE A 9 -6.03 70.62 26.19
C ILE A 9 -6.57 71.74 27.08
N GLU A 10 -7.85 72.05 26.94
CA GLU A 10 -8.52 73.10 27.71
C GLU A 10 -8.72 72.70 29.17
N SER A 11 -9.30 71.52 29.44
CA SER A 11 -9.66 71.13 30.83
C SER A 11 -8.49 70.68 31.71
N LYS A 12 -7.34 70.32 31.12
CA LYS A 12 -6.13 69.88 31.83
C LYS A 12 -4.96 70.84 31.69
N ASN A 13 -5.13 71.96 30.98
CA ASN A 13 -4.10 72.94 30.70
C ASN A 13 -2.83 72.29 30.10
N VAL A 14 -3.02 71.57 28.99
CA VAL A 14 -1.93 70.81 28.34
C VAL A 14 -0.97 71.77 27.65
N GLY A 15 0.32 71.67 27.96
CA GLY A 15 1.35 72.56 27.42
C GLY A 15 1.87 72.20 26.03
N ALA A 16 1.70 70.95 25.59
CA ALA A 16 2.05 70.47 24.26
C ALA A 16 1.41 69.10 23.96
N VAL A 17 1.22 68.79 22.67
CA VAL A 17 0.78 67.47 22.20
C VAL A 17 1.92 66.79 21.44
N ILE A 18 2.22 65.53 21.78
CA ILE A 18 3.19 64.70 21.06
C ILE A 18 2.44 63.53 20.40
N HIS A 19 2.44 63.48 19.08
CA HIS A 19 1.96 62.34 18.28
C HIS A 19 3.14 61.44 17.92
N LEU A 20 3.12 60.18 18.36
CA LEU A 20 4.23 59.25 18.21
C LEU A 20 4.25 58.51 16.86
N GLY A 21 3.76 59.15 15.79
CA GLY A 21 3.70 58.58 14.43
C GLY A 21 2.46 57.77 14.09
N ASP A 22 2.41 57.32 12.84
CA ASP A 22 1.26 56.68 12.19
C ASP A 22 0.02 57.58 12.22
N VAL A 23 0.13 58.75 11.58
CA VAL A 23 -0.98 59.69 11.42
C VAL A 23 -2.11 59.09 10.58
N LYS A 24 -1.77 58.14 9.71
CA LYS A 24 -2.72 57.38 8.89
C LYS A 24 -2.42 55.90 8.91
N GLU A 25 -3.44 55.08 8.69
CA GLU A 25 -3.30 53.63 8.62
C GLU A 25 -2.81 53.14 7.25
N GLN A 26 -3.25 53.75 6.14
CA GLN A 26 -2.84 53.29 4.80
C GLN A 26 -1.50 53.91 4.41
N PHE A 27 -0.52 53.10 3.98
CA PHE A 27 0.77 53.61 3.49
C PHE A 27 0.58 54.53 2.28
N SER A 28 -0.16 54.10 1.25
CA SER A 28 -0.33 54.83 -0.01
C SER A 28 -1.41 54.23 -0.92
N PRO A 29 -2.11 55.03 -1.76
CA PRO A 29 -2.10 56.50 -1.81
C PRO A 29 -2.88 57.13 -0.64
N VAL A 30 -2.63 58.41 -0.34
CA VAL A 30 -3.40 59.16 0.67
C VAL A 30 -4.61 59.79 0.00
N ASP A 31 -5.81 59.47 0.50
CA ASP A 31 -7.04 60.10 0.04
C ASP A 31 -7.08 61.58 0.45
N MET A 32 -7.53 62.47 -0.45
CA MET A 32 -7.59 63.92 -0.17
C MET A 32 -8.44 64.23 1.07
N ARG A 33 -9.50 63.48 1.32
CA ARG A 33 -10.36 63.67 2.51
C ARG A 33 -9.61 63.44 3.83
N VAL A 34 -8.67 62.49 3.82
CA VAL A 34 -7.81 62.21 4.99
C VAL A 34 -6.81 63.35 5.18
N LEU A 35 -6.23 63.83 4.09
CA LEU A 35 -5.28 64.94 4.14
C LEU A 35 -5.93 66.23 4.68
N ASP A 36 -7.11 66.58 4.16
CA ASP A 36 -7.87 67.76 4.60
C ASP A 36 -8.16 67.68 6.11
N PHE A 37 -8.67 66.54 6.57
CA PHE A 37 -8.91 66.30 8.00
C PHE A 37 -7.63 66.44 8.85
N CYS A 38 -6.52 65.83 8.43
CA CYS A 38 -5.27 65.91 9.18
C CYS A 38 -4.73 67.35 9.27
N VAL A 39 -4.85 68.13 8.20
CA VAL A 39 -4.42 69.54 8.18
C VAL A 39 -5.27 70.38 9.13
N ASP A 40 -6.59 70.23 9.08
CA ASP A 40 -7.50 70.99 9.95
C ASP A 40 -7.32 70.59 11.42
N ALA A 41 -7.19 69.30 11.71
CA ALA A 41 -6.91 68.79 13.05
C ALA A 41 -5.60 69.33 13.64
N VAL A 42 -4.54 69.43 12.82
CA VAL A 42 -3.25 70.00 13.24
C VAL A 42 -3.40 71.48 13.56
N LYS A 43 -4.07 72.26 12.71
CA LYS A 43 -4.30 73.69 12.96
C LYS A 43 -5.05 73.92 14.26
N ASP A 44 -6.14 73.17 14.48
CA ASP A 44 -6.95 73.29 15.70
C ASP A 44 -6.15 73.03 16.98
N ILE A 45 -5.22 72.07 16.95
CA ILE A 45 -4.34 71.77 18.08
C ILE A 45 -3.28 72.87 18.24
N VAL A 46 -2.60 73.25 17.16
CA VAL A 46 -1.51 74.24 17.16
C VAL A 46 -1.98 75.61 17.62
N ASP A 47 -3.21 76.01 17.27
CA ASP A 47 -3.84 77.25 17.74
C ASP A 47 -4.00 77.30 19.27
N ARG A 48 -3.95 76.16 19.96
CA ARG A 48 -4.11 76.05 21.41
C ARG A 48 -2.80 75.70 22.14
N CYS A 49 -1.96 74.85 21.55
CA CYS A 49 -0.66 74.47 22.11
C CYS A 49 0.27 73.87 21.04
N PRO A 50 1.60 73.89 21.22
CA PRO A 50 2.55 73.26 20.31
C PRO A 50 2.26 71.77 20.06
N MET A 51 2.32 71.34 18.79
CA MET A 51 2.15 69.95 18.38
C MET A 51 3.44 69.41 17.75
N TYR A 52 3.88 68.24 18.21
CA TYR A 52 5.04 67.52 17.69
C TYR A 52 4.58 66.20 17.06
N ILE A 53 5.01 65.90 15.84
CA ILE A 53 4.63 64.67 15.12
C ILE A 53 5.90 63.92 14.76
N LEU A 54 6.08 62.76 15.40
CA LEU A 54 7.15 61.83 15.07
C LEU A 54 6.77 61.02 13.83
N LYS A 55 7.71 60.78 12.92
CA LYS A 55 7.46 59.92 11.75
C LYS A 55 7.32 58.44 12.14
N GLY A 56 6.17 57.84 11.83
CA GLY A 56 5.91 56.40 11.94
C GLY A 56 6.15 55.64 10.63
N ASN A 57 5.96 54.32 10.66
CA ASN A 57 6.15 53.48 9.46
C ASN A 57 5.04 53.73 8.44
N HIS A 58 3.80 53.89 8.90
CA HIS A 58 2.66 54.12 8.01
C HIS A 58 2.66 55.50 7.38
N ASP A 59 3.51 56.44 7.80
CA ASP A 59 3.53 57.82 7.28
C ASP A 59 4.26 57.97 5.93
N MET A 60 4.97 56.93 5.45
CA MET A 60 5.76 56.96 4.22
C MET A 60 5.01 56.50 2.96
N HIS A 61 5.46 56.98 1.79
CA HIS A 61 4.99 56.63 0.45
C HIS A 61 5.98 55.71 -0.27
N GLY A 62 6.21 54.50 0.27
CA GLY A 62 7.09 53.49 -0.34
C GLY A 62 7.90 52.66 0.67
N THR A 63 8.70 51.72 0.14
CA THR A 63 9.42 50.68 0.90
C THR A 63 10.93 50.91 0.97
N THR A 64 11.37 52.16 0.77
CA THR A 64 12.77 52.54 0.92
C THR A 64 12.87 53.74 1.84
N ASP A 65 14.03 53.89 2.48
CA ASP A 65 14.34 55.08 3.28
C ASP A 65 14.37 56.38 2.48
N ALA A 66 14.37 56.30 1.14
CA ALA A 66 14.26 57.43 0.22
C ALA A 66 12.81 57.74 -0.20
N ALA A 67 11.84 56.96 0.27
CA ALA A 67 10.43 57.20 0.02
C ALA A 67 10.01 58.54 0.65
N ARG A 68 9.19 59.30 -0.08
CA ARG A 68 8.64 60.57 0.43
C ARG A 68 7.61 60.27 1.51
N ASP A 69 7.48 61.14 2.50
CA ASP A 69 6.35 61.15 3.43
C ASP A 69 5.42 62.34 3.12
N PHE A 70 4.19 62.28 3.64
CA PHE A 70 3.22 63.38 3.51
C PHE A 70 3.29 64.37 4.67
N LEU A 71 4.14 64.13 5.68
CA LEU A 71 4.15 64.89 6.92
C LEU A 71 4.60 66.34 6.71
N HIS A 72 5.34 66.63 5.63
CA HIS A 72 5.66 68.02 5.23
C HIS A 72 4.40 68.91 5.11
N VAL A 73 3.26 68.36 4.71
CA VAL A 73 1.98 69.10 4.65
C VAL A 73 1.49 69.48 6.05
N LEU A 74 1.68 68.60 7.03
CA LEU A 74 1.34 68.86 8.44
C LEU A 74 2.31 69.86 9.06
N GLY A 75 3.57 69.87 8.62
CA GLY A 75 4.52 70.92 8.97
C GLY A 75 4.07 72.30 8.50
N LEU A 76 3.54 72.41 7.27
CA LEU A 76 2.95 73.64 6.75
C LEU A 76 1.68 74.07 7.51
N ALA A 77 0.98 73.11 8.13
CA ALA A 77 -0.17 73.37 9.00
C ALA A 77 0.23 73.85 10.42
N GLY A 78 1.53 73.88 10.75
CA GLY A 78 2.07 74.44 11.99
C GLY A 78 2.64 73.43 12.98
N ALA A 79 2.57 72.11 12.69
CA ALA A 79 3.19 71.10 13.55
C ALA A 79 4.72 71.06 13.41
N THR A 80 5.42 70.72 14.48
CA THR A 80 6.83 70.35 14.43
C THR A 80 6.95 68.88 14.03
N VAL A 81 7.32 68.62 12.77
CA VAL A 81 7.44 67.27 12.23
C VAL A 81 8.88 66.76 12.36
N ILE A 82 9.03 65.55 12.90
CA ILE A 82 10.33 64.97 13.24
C ILE A 82 10.54 63.70 12.40
N THR A 83 11.29 63.83 11.31
CA THR A 83 11.59 62.75 10.36
C THR A 83 13.00 62.16 10.49
N GLU A 84 13.86 62.81 11.28
CA GLU A 84 15.23 62.40 11.64
C GLU A 84 15.43 62.52 13.17
N PRO A 85 16.37 61.76 13.77
CA PRO A 85 16.58 61.80 15.22
C PRO A 85 17.05 63.18 15.68
N HIS A 86 16.33 63.77 16.63
CA HIS A 86 16.62 65.13 17.10
C HIS A 86 16.23 65.35 18.57
N LEU A 87 16.79 66.39 19.18
CA LEU A 87 16.39 66.88 20.49
C LEU A 87 15.44 68.06 20.34
N HIS A 88 14.32 68.06 21.06
CA HIS A 88 13.43 69.22 21.12
C HIS A 88 13.05 69.54 22.56
N GLU A 89 12.99 70.83 22.87
CA GLU A 89 12.40 71.31 24.11
C GLU A 89 10.87 71.28 23.98
N VAL A 90 10.20 70.56 24.89
CA VAL A 90 8.75 70.45 24.96
C VAL A 90 8.31 70.88 26.36
N SER A 91 7.60 72.02 26.43
CA SER A 91 7.13 72.62 27.68
C SER A 91 8.25 72.80 28.73
N GLY A 92 9.44 73.24 28.31
CA GLY A 92 10.59 73.48 29.20
C GLY A 92 11.39 72.23 29.59
N ILE A 93 11.17 71.09 28.93
CA ILE A 93 11.89 69.84 29.16
C ILE A 93 12.49 69.38 27.84
N ASP A 94 13.77 68.98 27.83
CA ASP A 94 14.40 68.39 26.65
C ASP A 94 13.95 66.94 26.43
N TRP A 95 13.57 66.62 25.20
CA TRP A 95 13.18 65.29 24.76
C TRP A 95 14.07 64.82 23.62
N ALA A 96 14.41 63.55 23.60
CA ALA A 96 14.93 62.90 22.41
C ALA A 96 13.79 62.28 21.60
N PHE A 97 13.89 62.37 20.28
CA PHE A 97 12.94 61.78 19.35
C PHE A 97 13.67 60.82 18.41
N LEU A 98 13.14 59.60 18.27
CA LEU A 98 13.66 58.55 17.39
C LEU A 98 12.58 58.11 16.40
N PRO A 99 12.56 58.66 15.18
CA PRO A 99 11.57 58.30 14.16
C PRO A 99 11.84 56.92 13.57
N TRP A 100 10.84 56.38 12.89
CA TRP A 100 10.95 55.10 12.20
C TRP A 100 11.83 55.20 10.94
N SER A 101 12.54 54.12 10.62
CA SER A 101 13.26 53.89 9.35
C SER A 101 13.09 52.45 8.89
N TYR A 102 13.12 52.21 7.58
CA TYR A 102 12.99 50.86 7.03
C TYR A 102 14.16 49.94 7.44
N SER A 103 15.37 50.49 7.61
CA SER A 103 16.53 49.72 8.05
C SER A 103 16.62 49.70 9.58
N ILE A 104 16.57 48.49 10.15
CA ILE A 104 16.79 48.30 11.60
C ILE A 104 18.20 48.69 12.00
N GLU A 105 19.19 48.49 11.14
CA GLU A 105 20.57 48.95 11.35
C GLU A 105 20.62 50.48 11.47
N ARG A 106 19.95 51.20 10.57
CA ARG A 106 19.86 52.65 10.62
C ARG A 106 19.13 53.16 11.87
N GLN A 107 18.05 52.50 12.28
CA GLN A 107 17.39 52.83 13.55
C GLN A 107 18.32 52.64 14.75
N ARG A 108 19.16 51.58 14.76
CA ARG A 108 20.17 51.38 15.81
C ARG A 108 21.25 52.46 15.79
N GLU A 109 21.69 52.88 14.61
CA GLU A 109 22.63 54.00 14.46
C GLU A 109 22.06 55.31 14.99
N TRP A 110 20.78 55.60 14.68
CA TRP A 110 20.06 56.75 15.20
C TRP A 110 19.83 56.69 16.71
N ALA A 111 19.48 55.53 17.24
CA ALA A 111 19.39 55.35 18.69
C ALA A 111 20.75 55.55 19.37
N ALA A 112 21.84 55.10 18.73
CA ALA A 112 23.20 55.30 19.21
C ALA A 112 23.65 56.77 19.16
N SER A 113 23.23 57.56 18.16
CA SER A 113 23.56 58.99 18.07
C SER A 113 22.91 59.82 19.18
N LEU A 114 21.80 59.34 19.74
CA LEU A 114 21.12 59.95 20.88
C LEU A 114 21.74 59.57 22.24
N LYS A 115 22.73 58.66 22.27
CA LYS A 115 23.41 58.29 23.51
C LYS A 115 24.20 59.49 24.05
N ARG A 116 24.09 59.73 25.37
CA ARG A 116 24.75 60.81 26.15
C ARG A 116 24.13 62.21 26.03
N THR A 117 22.94 62.31 25.46
CA THR A 117 22.18 63.58 25.35
C THR A 117 21.71 64.15 26.70
N GLY A 118 21.69 63.33 27.77
CA GLY A 118 21.35 63.81 29.11
C GLY A 118 19.86 64.02 29.38
N VAL A 119 19.00 63.75 28.39
CA VAL A 119 17.56 64.04 28.47
C VAL A 119 16.77 63.06 29.34
N PRO A 120 15.68 63.52 29.98
CA PRO A 120 14.81 62.68 30.81
C PRO A 120 13.83 61.80 30.03
N TYR A 121 13.49 62.12 28.77
CA TYR A 121 12.47 61.39 28.02
C TYR A 121 12.89 61.10 26.58
N LEU A 122 12.48 59.93 26.10
CA LEU A 122 12.64 59.49 24.71
C LEU A 122 11.26 59.17 24.12
N ALA A 123 10.90 59.82 23.01
CA ALA A 123 9.77 59.45 22.17
C ALA A 123 10.28 58.67 20.95
N PHE A 124 9.71 57.51 20.66
CA PHE A 124 10.20 56.67 19.56
C PHE A 124 9.09 55.94 18.80
N HIS A 125 9.39 55.54 17.57
CA HIS A 125 8.50 54.72 16.75
C HIS A 125 9.27 53.51 16.19
N ALA A 126 9.26 52.41 16.94
CA ALA A 126 9.91 51.15 16.57
C ALA A 126 9.30 49.96 17.34
N GLU A 127 9.51 48.75 16.82
CA GLU A 127 9.31 47.51 17.58
C GLU A 127 10.44 47.28 18.58
N VAL A 128 10.09 46.91 19.81
CA VAL A 128 11.05 46.54 20.86
C VAL A 128 10.86 45.07 21.24
N ARG A 129 11.94 44.29 21.12
CA ARG A 129 11.95 42.85 21.41
C ARG A 129 11.40 42.57 22.81
N GLY A 130 10.47 41.62 22.90
CA GLY A 130 9.82 41.18 24.13
C GLY A 130 8.51 41.91 24.46
N SER A 131 8.21 43.03 23.81
CA SER A 131 6.94 43.76 23.98
C SER A 131 5.76 42.96 23.44
N LEU A 132 4.56 43.15 23.98
CA LEU A 132 3.33 42.47 23.53
C LEU A 132 2.80 43.12 22.25
N LEU A 133 2.70 42.36 21.16
CA LEU A 133 2.05 42.80 19.93
C LEU A 133 0.52 42.82 20.12
N ASN A 134 -0.02 41.73 20.70
CA ASN A 134 -1.44 41.55 21.00
C ASN A 134 -1.62 40.80 22.34
N GLN A 135 -2.81 40.23 22.61
CA GLN A 135 -3.09 39.56 23.89
C GLN A 135 -2.19 38.34 24.17
N SER A 136 -1.67 37.67 23.14
CA SER A 136 -0.96 36.39 23.25
C SER A 136 0.47 36.41 22.68
N LYS A 137 0.79 37.34 21.78
CA LYS A 137 2.04 37.36 21.01
C LYS A 137 3.01 38.45 21.48
N ARG A 138 4.31 38.13 21.48
CA ARG A 138 5.41 39.07 21.76
C ARG A 138 6.25 39.34 20.51
N VAL A 139 6.81 40.52 20.43
CA VAL A 139 7.78 40.94 19.40
C VAL A 139 9.07 40.15 19.54
N THR A 140 9.51 39.50 18.46
CA THR A 140 10.75 38.71 18.40
C THR A 140 11.91 39.49 17.75
N GLY A 141 11.60 40.39 16.82
CA GLY A 141 12.53 41.28 16.10
C GLY A 141 12.74 42.66 16.74
N GLY A 142 13.27 43.61 15.98
CA GLY A 142 13.33 45.03 16.35
C GLY A 142 14.54 45.48 17.18
N LEU A 143 14.38 46.65 17.82
CA LEU A 143 15.33 47.23 18.75
C LEU A 143 15.33 46.47 20.07
N SER A 144 16.49 46.44 20.74
CA SER A 144 16.60 45.93 22.10
C SER A 144 16.36 47.04 23.12
N ARG A 145 16.07 46.66 24.37
CA ARG A 145 16.02 47.61 25.49
C ARG A 145 17.31 48.41 25.64
N ALA A 146 18.46 47.79 25.37
CA ALA A 146 19.76 48.44 25.42
C ALA A 146 19.95 49.51 24.34
N ASP A 147 19.26 49.37 23.19
CA ASP A 147 19.29 50.36 22.12
C ASP A 147 18.55 51.65 22.54
N LEU A 148 17.49 51.54 23.34
CA LEU A 148 16.68 52.68 23.82
C LEU A 148 17.22 53.38 25.07
N SER A 149 18.26 52.84 25.71
CA SER A 149 18.91 53.44 26.87
C SER A 149 19.89 54.54 26.41
N ILE A 150 19.38 55.76 26.23
CA ILE A 150 20.12 56.89 25.67
C ILE A 150 20.83 57.74 26.73
N SER A 151 20.40 57.69 28.00
CA SER A 151 20.97 58.53 29.06
C SER A 151 20.79 57.90 30.45
N LYS A 152 21.74 58.17 31.37
CA LYS A 152 21.60 57.83 32.80
C LYS A 152 20.54 58.67 33.53
N HIS A 153 20.11 59.77 32.92
CA HIS A 153 19.08 60.67 33.42
C HIS A 153 17.69 60.38 32.82
N GLN A 154 17.61 59.41 31.90
CA GLN A 154 16.37 58.97 31.28
C GLN A 154 15.44 58.39 32.35
N ARG A 155 14.24 58.96 32.44
CA ARG A 155 13.17 58.56 33.36
C ARG A 155 12.18 57.61 32.70
N ALA A 156 11.88 57.83 31.41
CA ALA A 156 10.96 57.00 30.65
C ALA A 156 11.19 57.11 29.14
N CYS A 157 10.77 56.08 28.41
CA CYS A 157 10.63 56.11 26.95
C CYS A 157 9.20 55.75 26.53
N PHE A 158 8.71 56.44 25.50
CA PHE A 158 7.35 56.34 25.00
C PHE A 158 7.33 55.90 23.54
N GLY A 159 6.71 54.75 23.27
CA GLY A 159 6.64 54.12 21.95
C GLY A 159 5.27 54.30 21.27
N GLY A 160 5.28 54.62 19.98
CA GLY A 160 4.05 54.77 19.16
C GLY A 160 3.64 53.56 18.33
N HIS A 161 4.56 52.64 18.04
CA HIS A 161 4.38 51.64 16.98
C HIS A 161 3.38 50.50 17.30
N LEU A 162 3.14 50.18 18.57
CA LEU A 162 2.26 49.07 18.96
C LEU A 162 0.87 49.58 19.35
N HIS A 163 -0.18 48.98 18.78
CA HIS A 163 -1.59 49.37 19.03
C HIS A 163 -2.03 49.12 20.49
N ARG A 164 -1.36 48.21 21.19
CA ARG A 164 -1.66 47.85 22.57
C ARG A 164 -0.91 48.74 23.56
N TYR A 165 -1.66 49.42 24.44
CA TYR A 165 -1.07 50.04 25.61
C TYR A 165 -0.40 48.98 26.49
N GLN A 166 0.86 49.23 26.84
CA GLN A 166 1.62 48.40 27.76
C GLN A 166 2.69 49.24 28.44
N LYS A 167 2.98 48.90 29.69
CA LYS A 167 4.03 49.53 30.47
C LYS A 167 4.88 48.43 31.09
N ASP A 168 6.18 48.55 30.91
CA ASP A 168 7.18 47.64 31.46
C ASP A 168 8.40 48.46 31.89
N ASP A 169 8.47 48.72 33.20
CA ASP A 169 9.41 49.62 33.86
C ASP A 169 9.38 51.06 33.28
N ASP A 170 10.48 51.48 32.65
CA ASP A 170 10.67 52.79 32.02
C ASP A 170 10.12 52.87 30.59
N LEU A 171 9.76 51.75 29.97
CA LEU A 171 9.17 51.70 28.63
C LEU A 171 7.66 51.67 28.70
N THR A 172 7.03 52.58 27.97
CA THR A 172 5.59 52.60 27.79
C THR A 172 5.25 52.71 26.31
N TYR A 173 4.51 51.75 25.76
CA TYR A 173 3.81 51.99 24.50
C TYR A 173 2.47 52.64 24.82
N VAL A 174 2.20 53.76 24.14
CA VAL A 174 0.97 54.54 24.32
C VAL A 174 -0.25 53.72 23.89
N GLY A 175 -0.09 52.93 22.82
CA GLY A 175 -1.21 52.25 22.17
C GLY A 175 -1.95 53.17 21.20
N ALA A 176 -2.82 52.58 20.38
CA ALA A 176 -3.73 53.34 19.56
C ALA A 176 -4.78 54.06 20.44
N PRO A 177 -5.25 55.25 20.04
CA PRO A 177 -6.19 56.05 20.81
C PRO A 177 -7.62 55.47 20.81
N PHE A 178 -7.97 54.64 19.83
CA PHE A 178 -9.24 53.92 19.73
C PHE A 178 -9.02 52.50 19.17
N GLY A 179 -10.07 51.66 19.22
CA GLY A 179 -10.02 50.31 18.66
C GLY A 179 -10.17 50.34 17.15
N MET A 180 -9.30 49.63 16.42
CA MET A 180 -9.34 49.58 14.95
C MET A 180 -9.98 48.29 14.42
N ASP A 181 -9.81 47.19 15.16
CA ASP A 181 -10.26 45.86 14.76
C ASP A 181 -10.50 44.95 15.99
N TRP A 182 -10.83 43.67 15.75
CA TRP A 182 -11.01 42.69 16.82
C TRP A 182 -9.71 42.26 17.53
N ASN A 183 -8.51 42.60 17.03
CA ASN A 183 -7.27 42.42 17.80
C ASN A 183 -7.20 43.39 19.00
N ASP A 184 -7.95 44.49 18.93
CA ASP A 184 -8.13 45.44 20.02
C ASP A 184 -9.25 45.06 21.00
N VAL A 185 -9.83 43.87 20.86
CA VAL A 185 -10.94 43.41 21.70
C VAL A 185 -10.62 43.52 23.19
N ASN A 186 -11.58 44.08 23.94
CA ASN A 186 -11.51 44.35 25.37
C ASN A 186 -10.32 45.25 25.79
N SER A 187 -9.64 45.91 24.84
CA SER A 187 -8.52 46.80 25.11
C SER A 187 -9.02 48.17 25.55
N ARG A 188 -8.45 48.69 26.64
CA ARG A 188 -8.71 50.06 27.08
C ARG A 188 -7.81 51.02 26.32
N LYS A 189 -8.41 51.77 25.41
CA LYS A 189 -7.73 52.72 24.52
C LYS A 189 -7.70 54.12 25.13
N GLY A 190 -6.84 54.97 24.59
CA GLY A 190 -6.74 56.36 25.01
C GLY A 190 -5.31 56.89 24.96
N HIS A 191 -5.06 57.92 25.76
CA HIS A 191 -3.88 58.78 25.67
C HIS A 191 -3.10 58.78 27.00
N LEU A 192 -1.88 59.32 26.98
CA LEU A 192 -1.07 59.56 28.17
C LEU A 192 -0.94 61.05 28.43
N LEU A 193 -1.18 61.44 29.68
CA LEU A 193 -0.88 62.77 30.20
C LEU A 193 0.36 62.67 31.08
N LEU A 194 1.47 63.25 30.63
CA LEU A 194 2.67 63.43 31.44
C LEU A 194 2.60 64.77 32.17
N LYS A 195 2.71 64.73 33.49
CA LYS A 195 2.79 65.93 34.33
C LYS A 195 4.23 66.39 34.50
N ALA A 196 4.42 67.66 34.85
CA ALA A 196 5.74 68.26 35.09
C ALA A 196 6.56 67.55 36.18
N ASP A 197 5.91 66.91 37.15
CA ASP A 197 6.55 66.09 38.19
C ASP A 197 7.05 64.72 37.69
N GLY A 198 6.79 64.37 36.43
CA GLY A 198 7.12 63.09 35.81
C GLY A 198 6.04 62.01 35.95
N THR A 199 4.91 62.32 36.60
CA THR A 199 3.80 61.39 36.74
C THR A 199 3.07 61.20 35.42
N VAL A 200 2.92 59.94 34.99
CA VAL A 200 2.14 59.56 33.80
C VAL A 200 0.75 59.10 34.22
N LYS A 201 -0.30 59.78 33.72
CA LYS A 201 -1.70 59.39 33.91
C LYS A 201 -2.31 58.96 32.58
N ARG A 202 -3.07 57.85 32.59
CA ARG A 202 -3.87 57.45 31.41
C ARG A 202 -5.15 58.28 31.33
N LEU A 203 -5.43 58.82 30.15
CA LEU A 203 -6.70 59.43 29.78
C LEU A 203 -7.41 58.46 28.85
N LEU A 204 -8.42 57.75 29.37
CA LEU A 204 -9.15 56.77 28.57
C LEU A 204 -10.07 57.50 27.58
N THR A 205 -10.12 57.00 26.35
CA THR A 205 -11.08 57.49 25.35
C THR A 205 -12.49 57.02 25.72
N LYS A 206 -13.49 57.81 25.33
CA LYS A 206 -14.90 57.43 25.32
C LYS A 206 -15.34 56.89 23.96
N ILE A 207 -14.46 56.87 22.96
CA ILE A 207 -14.76 56.29 21.66
C ILE A 207 -15.12 54.81 21.86
N PRO A 208 -16.29 54.36 21.37
CA PRO A 208 -16.73 52.99 21.54
C PRO A 208 -15.72 51.99 20.99
N GLY A 209 -15.55 50.87 21.70
CA GLY A 209 -14.55 49.86 21.39
C GLY A 209 -15.14 48.54 20.90
N TYR A 210 -14.26 47.56 20.79
CA TYR A 210 -14.59 46.17 20.48
C TYR A 210 -14.69 45.36 21.77
N HIS A 211 -15.81 44.68 21.97
CA HIS A 211 -16.15 43.97 23.20
C HIS A 211 -16.51 42.52 22.92
N ASP A 212 -15.94 41.62 23.71
CA ASP A 212 -16.30 40.21 23.72
C ASP A 212 -16.44 39.75 25.17
N PRO A 213 -17.69 39.56 25.66
CA PRO A 213 -17.96 39.14 27.04
C PRO A 213 -17.36 37.79 27.43
N SER A 214 -17.04 36.93 26.46
CA SER A 214 -16.47 35.60 26.72
C SER A 214 -14.95 35.61 26.94
N LEU A 215 -14.27 36.69 26.55
CA LEU A 215 -12.81 36.78 26.59
C LEU A 215 -12.29 37.48 27.85
N LYS A 216 -11.04 37.17 28.21
CA LYS A 216 -10.36 37.82 29.34
C LYS A 216 -10.24 39.33 29.13
N GLY A 217 -10.31 40.08 30.22
CA GLY A 217 -10.17 41.54 30.21
C GLY A 217 -11.46 42.29 29.85
N PHE A 218 -12.57 41.59 29.56
CA PHE A 218 -13.87 42.20 29.33
C PHE A 218 -14.29 43.08 30.52
N ARG A 219 -14.75 44.27 30.19
CA ARG A 219 -15.41 45.20 31.11
C ARG A 219 -16.55 45.85 30.35
N GLU A 220 -17.72 45.81 30.96
CA GLU A 220 -18.92 46.43 30.42
C GLU A 220 -18.73 47.95 30.34
N PRO A 221 -18.96 48.58 29.16
CA PRO A 221 -18.97 50.02 29.02
C PRO A 221 -20.23 50.62 29.66
N GLU A 222 -20.17 51.91 29.98
CA GLU A 222 -21.34 52.64 30.50
C GLU A 222 -22.42 52.85 29.42
N ASP A 223 -22.00 52.89 28.16
CA ASP A 223 -22.85 53.06 26.98
C ASP A 223 -22.37 52.11 25.87
N TRP A 224 -23.33 51.44 25.23
CA TRP A 224 -23.11 50.50 24.13
C TRP A 224 -23.24 51.17 22.76
N THR A 225 -23.74 52.40 22.70
CA THR A 225 -23.98 53.14 21.44
C THR A 225 -22.70 53.23 20.61
N GLY A 226 -22.74 52.65 19.41
CA GLY A 226 -21.60 52.61 18.49
C GLY A 226 -20.50 51.61 18.84
N ALA A 227 -20.62 50.87 19.94
CA ALA A 227 -19.69 49.81 20.30
C ALA A 227 -19.88 48.57 19.42
N TYR A 228 -18.83 47.77 19.26
CA TYR A 228 -18.91 46.50 18.56
C TYR A 228 -18.93 45.36 19.58
N VAL A 229 -19.95 44.50 19.53
CA VAL A 229 -20.08 43.38 20.47
C VAL A 229 -20.07 42.06 19.73
N ARG A 230 -19.14 41.17 20.10
CA ARG A 230 -19.08 39.80 19.59
C ARG A 230 -19.74 38.84 20.56
N VAL A 231 -20.67 38.03 20.05
CA VAL A 231 -21.42 37.04 20.81
C VAL A 231 -21.20 35.67 20.20
N HIS A 232 -20.66 34.73 20.99
CA HIS A 232 -20.48 33.35 20.56
C HIS A 232 -21.75 32.56 20.81
N VAL A 233 -22.25 31.87 19.78
CA VAL A 233 -23.51 31.12 19.81
C VAL A 233 -23.21 29.63 19.73
N PRO A 234 -23.46 28.84 20.79
CA PRO A 234 -23.28 27.39 20.72
C PRO A 234 -24.20 26.77 19.66
N CYS A 235 -23.64 26.02 18.71
CA CYS A 235 -24.40 25.40 17.61
C CYS A 235 -24.12 23.88 17.54
N ASP A 236 -25.17 23.09 17.34
CA ASP A 236 -25.10 21.65 17.03
C ASP A 236 -25.77 21.41 15.66
N ARG A 237 -24.98 21.26 14.59
CA ARG A 237 -25.53 21.04 13.24
C ARG A 237 -26.42 19.80 13.10
N SER A 238 -26.30 18.82 14.01
CA SER A 238 -27.14 17.62 13.96
C SER A 238 -28.57 17.87 14.46
N LYS A 239 -28.82 19.01 15.12
CA LYS A 239 -30.09 19.33 15.78
C LYS A 239 -30.61 20.73 15.49
N ASP A 240 -29.71 21.68 15.27
CA ASP A 240 -30.02 23.09 15.13
C ASP A 240 -30.10 23.47 13.64
N ASP A 241 -31.14 24.23 13.29
CA ASP A 241 -31.05 25.17 12.18
C ASP A 241 -30.13 26.31 12.63
N VAL A 242 -28.87 26.22 12.23
CA VAL A 242 -27.81 27.14 12.63
C VAL A 242 -28.15 28.58 12.23
N HIS A 243 -28.75 28.78 11.06
CA HIS A 243 -29.07 30.12 10.57
C HIS A 243 -30.20 30.75 11.39
N ALA A 244 -31.29 30.00 11.61
CA ALA A 244 -32.39 30.46 12.45
C ALA A 244 -31.92 30.76 13.88
N LYS A 245 -31.05 29.92 14.43
CA LYS A 245 -30.47 30.11 15.77
C LYS A 245 -29.59 31.36 15.85
N LEU A 246 -28.68 31.56 14.89
CA LEU A 246 -27.83 32.75 14.82
C LEU A 246 -28.66 34.02 14.67
N TYR A 247 -29.72 33.99 13.86
CA TYR A 247 -30.64 35.11 13.69
C TYR A 247 -31.37 35.46 15.00
N LEU A 248 -31.86 34.45 15.72
CA LEU A 248 -32.54 34.65 17.01
C LEU A 248 -31.58 35.24 18.06
N GLU A 249 -30.39 34.66 18.19
CA GLU A 249 -29.36 35.13 19.13
C GLU A 249 -28.88 36.54 18.79
N LYS A 250 -28.77 36.87 17.50
CA LYS A 250 -28.46 38.24 17.07
C LYS A 250 -29.52 39.22 17.57
N LYS A 251 -30.82 38.91 17.42
CA LYS A 251 -31.90 39.76 17.93
C LYS A 251 -31.88 39.89 19.46
N LEU A 252 -31.62 38.79 20.17
CA LEU A 252 -31.49 38.81 21.63
C LEU A 252 -30.32 39.69 22.08
N ALA A 253 -29.18 39.60 21.39
CA ALA A 253 -28.01 40.43 21.64
C ALA A 253 -28.25 41.91 21.28
N GLU A 254 -28.94 42.20 20.18
CA GLU A 254 -29.34 43.57 19.80
C GLU A 254 -30.24 44.20 20.88
N SER A 255 -31.12 43.42 21.50
CA SER A 255 -31.94 43.88 22.62
C SER A 255 -31.13 44.04 23.92
N LYS A 256 -30.08 43.25 24.13
CA LYS A 256 -29.26 43.28 25.36
C LYS A 256 -28.23 44.40 25.34
N TYR A 257 -27.60 44.64 24.20
CA TYR A 257 -26.56 45.64 24.00
C TYR A 257 -27.10 46.75 23.08
N ASP A 258 -28.06 47.51 23.61
CA ASP A 258 -28.78 48.53 22.86
C ASP A 258 -27.82 49.57 22.26
N GLY A 259 -27.99 49.88 20.97
CA GLY A 259 -27.11 50.79 20.23
C GLY A 259 -25.76 50.21 19.79
N ALA A 260 -25.40 48.97 20.16
CA ALA A 260 -24.18 48.31 19.69
C ALA A 260 -24.35 47.61 18.33
N TYR A 261 -23.26 47.53 17.58
CA TYR A 261 -23.14 46.67 16.41
C TYR A 261 -22.85 45.22 16.83
N ILE A 262 -23.84 44.35 16.66
CA ILE A 262 -23.74 42.94 17.06
C ILE A 262 -23.13 42.07 15.97
N LYS A 263 -22.06 41.35 16.34
CA LYS A 263 -21.46 40.26 15.56
C LYS A 263 -21.71 38.93 16.28
N VAL A 264 -22.60 38.10 15.75
CA VAL A 264 -22.75 36.72 16.21
C VAL A 264 -21.70 35.84 15.54
N VAL A 265 -21.13 34.89 16.28
CA VAL A 265 -20.17 33.92 15.79
C VAL A 265 -20.62 32.52 16.24
N PRO A 266 -20.91 31.58 15.34
CA PRO A 266 -21.26 30.23 15.72
C PRO A 266 -20.06 29.53 16.36
N GLN A 267 -20.30 28.91 17.50
CA GLN A 267 -19.36 28.05 18.21
C GLN A 267 -19.91 26.64 18.15
N PHE A 268 -19.47 25.88 17.16
CA PHE A 268 -19.87 24.48 17.07
C PHE A 268 -19.29 23.72 18.25
N THR A 269 -20.10 22.90 18.92
CA THR A 269 -19.60 22.03 19.98
C THR A 269 -18.55 21.10 19.38
N ASP A 270 -17.31 21.23 19.85
CA ASP A 270 -16.28 20.23 19.60
C ASP A 270 -16.83 18.87 20.05
N VAL A 271 -16.86 17.90 19.13
CA VAL A 271 -16.98 16.50 19.55
C VAL A 271 -15.82 16.27 20.52
N PRO A 272 -16.05 15.76 21.74
CA PRO A 272 -14.98 15.50 22.69
C PRO A 272 -13.93 14.66 21.99
N ILE A 273 -12.76 15.24 21.79
CA ILE A 273 -11.63 14.54 21.19
C ILE A 273 -11.09 13.63 22.28
N VAL A 274 -11.29 12.33 22.11
CA VAL A 274 -10.30 11.40 22.63
C VAL A 274 -9.02 11.81 21.93
N ASP A 275 -8.09 12.43 22.66
CA ASP A 275 -6.72 12.62 22.19
C ASP A 275 -6.17 11.21 21.97
N MET A 276 -6.42 10.66 20.78
CA MET A 276 -5.73 9.48 20.34
C MET A 276 -4.35 9.98 19.97
N GLU A 277 -3.42 9.83 20.91
CA GLU A 277 -2.00 9.85 20.62
C GLU A 277 -1.74 9.11 19.30
N GLU A 278 -0.85 9.68 18.50
CA GLU A 278 -0.71 9.40 17.09
C GLU A 278 -0.35 7.95 16.80
N ASP A 279 -1.39 7.21 16.47
CA ASP A 279 -1.34 5.81 16.12
C ASP A 279 -0.97 5.66 14.65
N SER A 280 0.09 4.92 14.39
CA SER A 280 0.52 4.50 13.06
C SER A 280 -0.59 3.73 12.33
N ASP A 281 -0.44 3.48 11.02
CA ASP A 281 -1.37 2.60 10.30
C ASP A 281 -1.51 1.23 10.97
N ALA A 282 -0.45 0.73 11.61
CA ALA A 282 -0.47 -0.51 12.37
C ALA A 282 -1.37 -0.43 13.62
N ASP A 283 -1.37 0.70 14.30
CA ASP A 283 -2.20 0.92 15.48
C ASP A 283 -3.68 1.12 15.10
N ALA A 284 -3.96 1.88 14.04
CA ALA A 284 -5.30 2.03 13.49
C ALA A 284 -5.86 0.68 13.00
N LEU A 285 -5.04 -0.11 12.31
CA LEU A 285 -5.34 -1.47 11.90
C LEU A 285 -5.61 -2.37 13.12
N SER A 286 -4.73 -2.34 14.13
CA SER A 286 -4.89 -3.12 15.37
C SER A 286 -6.21 -2.81 16.07
N LYS A 287 -6.57 -1.53 16.20
CA LYS A 287 -7.83 -1.09 16.80
C LYS A 287 -9.03 -1.55 15.97
N TYR A 288 -9.00 -1.36 14.65
CA TYR A 288 -10.09 -1.76 13.77
C TYR A 288 -10.30 -3.28 13.77
N VAL A 289 -9.22 -4.05 13.66
CA VAL A 289 -9.28 -5.52 13.68
C VAL A 289 -9.77 -6.02 15.05
N LYS A 290 -9.29 -5.48 16.17
CA LYS A 290 -9.81 -5.84 17.51
C LYS A 290 -11.34 -5.68 17.62
N GLN A 291 -11.92 -4.71 16.91
CA GLN A 291 -13.37 -4.44 16.93
C GLN A 291 -14.16 -5.28 15.93
N THR A 292 -13.55 -5.72 14.83
CA THR A 292 -14.24 -6.34 13.69
C THR A 292 -13.87 -7.78 13.43
N TYR A 293 -12.82 -8.31 14.09
CA TYR A 293 -12.35 -9.67 13.85
C TYR A 293 -13.44 -10.69 14.23
N PRO A 294 -13.88 -11.56 13.29
CA PRO A 294 -14.91 -12.55 13.57
C PRO A 294 -14.43 -13.55 14.63
N LYS A 295 -15.36 -14.03 15.47
CA LYS A 295 -15.14 -15.23 16.29
C LYS A 295 -15.50 -16.45 15.44
N ASP A 296 -14.62 -16.83 14.52
CA ASP A 296 -14.74 -18.03 13.67
C ASP A 296 -13.51 -18.92 13.93
N ASP A 297 -13.74 -20.20 14.25
CA ASP A 297 -12.69 -21.18 14.56
C ASP A 297 -11.86 -21.57 13.32
N ASP A 298 -12.37 -21.31 12.10
CA ASP A 298 -11.67 -21.59 10.85
C ASP A 298 -10.74 -20.44 10.39
N LEU A 299 -10.79 -19.28 11.06
CA LEU A 299 -9.87 -18.18 10.83
C LEU A 299 -8.60 -18.36 11.68
N PRO A 300 -7.43 -17.90 11.19
CA PRO A 300 -6.21 -17.94 11.98
C PRO A 300 -6.31 -17.06 13.22
N SER A 301 -5.27 -17.04 14.07
CA SER A 301 -5.26 -16.13 15.21
C SER A 301 -5.35 -14.67 14.74
N MET A 302 -6.01 -13.80 15.52
CA MET A 302 -6.06 -12.35 15.25
C MET A 302 -4.66 -11.76 15.02
N LYS A 303 -3.64 -12.25 15.75
CA LYS A 303 -2.25 -11.84 15.57
C LYS A 303 -1.72 -12.19 14.17
N SER A 304 -1.96 -13.41 13.70
CA SER A 304 -1.55 -13.83 12.36
C SER A 304 -2.30 -13.07 11.26
N ALA A 305 -3.58 -12.76 11.47
CA ALA A 305 -4.35 -11.94 10.54
C ALA A 305 -3.81 -10.50 10.46
N LEU A 306 -3.40 -9.92 11.59
CA LEU A 306 -2.72 -8.62 11.63
C LEU A 306 -1.42 -8.62 10.83
N GLU A 307 -0.57 -9.64 11.00
CA GLU A 307 0.68 -9.78 10.24
C GLU A 307 0.45 -9.82 8.72
N VAL A 308 -0.60 -10.51 8.27
CA VAL A 308 -1.00 -10.55 6.84
C VAL A 308 -1.49 -9.18 6.35
N LEU A 309 -2.36 -8.51 7.13
CA LEU A 309 -2.88 -7.17 6.80
C LEU A 309 -1.76 -6.12 6.74
N GLU A 310 -0.82 -6.16 7.69
CA GLU A 310 0.39 -5.32 7.68
C GLU A 310 1.26 -5.59 6.45
N GLY A 311 1.39 -6.85 6.04
CA GLY A 311 2.10 -7.23 4.80
C GLY A 311 1.48 -6.61 3.54
N TYR A 312 0.16 -6.49 3.45
CA TYR A 312 -0.52 -5.85 2.31
C TYR A 312 -0.29 -4.35 2.23
N LEU A 313 -0.30 -3.68 3.39
CA LEU A 313 0.10 -2.29 3.54
C LEU A 313 1.58 -2.14 3.14
N GLY A 314 2.44 -3.08 3.53
CA GLY A 314 3.87 -3.13 3.19
C GLY A 314 4.74 -2.23 4.06
N GLU A 315 6.05 -2.53 4.14
CA GLU A 315 7.03 -1.81 4.99
C GLU A 315 7.15 -0.30 4.69
N ASN A 316 6.64 0.15 3.53
CA ASN A 316 6.70 1.54 3.07
C ASN A 316 5.43 2.36 3.34
N THR A 317 4.37 1.78 3.92
CA THR A 317 3.14 2.52 4.27
C THR A 317 2.97 2.67 5.78
N SER A 318 3.50 1.74 6.57
CA SER A 318 3.60 1.83 8.03
C SER A 318 4.82 2.61 8.48
N ALA A 319 4.98 3.83 7.96
CA ALA A 319 5.81 4.82 8.60
C ALA A 319 5.41 6.22 8.12
N ARG A 320 4.39 6.78 8.76
CA ARG A 320 4.61 8.10 9.40
C ARG A 320 5.71 7.94 10.47
N GLY A 321 6.91 7.51 10.06
CA GLY A 321 8.10 8.02 10.69
C GLY A 321 7.99 9.50 10.39
N ARG A 322 7.59 10.26 11.41
CA ARG A 322 7.48 11.72 11.41
C ARG A 322 8.83 12.32 11.03
N GLY A 323 9.28 12.11 9.80
CA GLY A 323 10.42 12.77 9.20
C GLY A 323 10.02 14.23 9.07
N ARG A 324 10.03 14.93 10.20
CA ARG A 324 9.96 16.38 10.29
C ARG A 324 11.25 16.83 9.63
N VAL A 325 11.19 16.94 8.31
CA VAL A 325 12.26 17.49 7.51
C VAL A 325 12.15 18.99 7.63
N GLN A 326 13.25 19.61 8.02
CA GLN A 326 13.39 21.05 7.97
C GLN A 326 14.13 21.39 6.68
N PHE A 327 13.43 21.98 5.71
CA PHE A 327 14.06 22.51 4.50
C PHE A 327 14.89 23.73 4.86
N LEU A 328 16.15 23.75 4.42
CA LEU A 328 17.11 24.83 4.75
C LEU A 328 17.39 25.72 3.54
N GLN A 329 17.77 25.12 2.42
CA GLN A 329 18.00 25.85 1.17
C GLN A 329 17.82 24.95 -0.06
N ALA A 330 17.59 25.59 -1.20
CA ALA A 330 17.60 24.95 -2.51
C ALA A 330 18.48 25.72 -3.49
N LYS A 331 19.19 24.98 -4.34
CA LYS A 331 20.10 25.52 -5.36
C LYS A 331 19.85 24.82 -6.69
N ALA A 332 19.94 25.55 -7.78
CA ALA A 332 19.77 24.99 -9.11
C ALA A 332 20.63 25.67 -10.17
N GLU A 333 20.94 24.92 -11.23
CA GLU A 333 21.62 25.41 -12.44
C GLU A 333 20.94 24.84 -13.69
N ASN A 334 20.72 25.70 -14.69
CA ASN A 334 19.93 25.41 -15.89
C ASN A 334 18.56 24.81 -15.56
N PHE A 335 17.83 25.45 -14.65
CA PHE A 335 16.55 25.00 -14.11
C PHE A 335 15.41 25.92 -14.56
N LEU A 336 14.43 25.38 -15.27
CA LEU A 336 13.30 26.13 -15.85
C LEU A 336 13.77 27.41 -16.58
N SER A 337 13.40 28.60 -16.14
CA SER A 337 13.86 29.85 -16.76
C SER A 337 15.20 30.36 -16.22
N PHE A 338 15.77 29.74 -15.18
CA PHE A 338 16.96 30.23 -14.48
C PHE A 338 18.26 29.58 -14.97
N LYS A 339 19.30 30.39 -15.15
CA LYS A 339 20.66 29.88 -15.37
C LYS A 339 21.27 29.39 -14.06
N LYS A 340 21.15 30.16 -12.99
CA LYS A 340 21.50 29.82 -11.60
C LYS A 340 20.42 30.36 -10.68
N LEU A 341 20.09 29.62 -9.62
CA LEU A 341 19.09 30.00 -8.63
C LEU A 341 19.51 29.47 -7.25
N LYS A 342 19.33 30.28 -6.22
CA LYS A 342 19.50 29.91 -4.82
C LYS A 342 18.35 30.53 -4.02
N VAL A 343 17.71 29.74 -3.17
CA VAL A 343 16.68 30.20 -2.23
C VAL A 343 16.98 29.59 -0.86
N THR A 344 16.87 30.40 0.18
CA THR A 344 16.92 29.98 1.58
C THR A 344 15.51 30.00 2.15
N PHE A 345 15.19 29.03 3.01
CA PHE A 345 13.88 28.91 3.64
C PHE A 345 13.95 29.45 5.07
N ASP A 346 14.16 30.76 5.18
CA ASP A 346 14.21 31.45 6.46
C ASP A 346 12.79 31.72 6.97
N ASP A 347 12.65 31.76 8.30
CA ASP A 347 11.36 31.99 8.96
C ASP A 347 10.76 33.35 8.58
N GLY A 348 9.43 33.40 8.53
CA GLY A 348 8.63 34.55 8.14
C GLY A 348 8.24 34.56 6.66
N ILE A 349 7.61 35.66 6.25
CA ILE A 349 7.09 35.82 4.88
C ILE A 349 8.17 36.36 3.94
N THR A 350 8.35 35.68 2.81
CA THR A 350 9.09 36.16 1.64
C THR A 350 8.14 36.36 0.47
N LEU A 351 7.92 37.61 0.10
CA LEU A 351 7.15 38.03 -1.07
C LEU A 351 7.99 37.85 -2.35
N ILE A 352 7.48 37.13 -3.33
CA ILE A 352 8.15 36.91 -4.62
C ILE A 352 7.46 37.76 -5.69
N ARG A 353 8.12 38.84 -6.09
CA ARG A 353 7.71 39.74 -7.16
C ARG A 353 8.38 39.38 -8.48
N GLY A 354 7.88 39.91 -9.58
CA GLY A 354 8.40 39.59 -10.90
C GLY A 354 8.37 40.77 -11.86
N VAL A 355 9.44 40.94 -12.60
CA VAL A 355 9.57 41.92 -13.69
C VAL A 355 9.96 41.16 -14.95
N ASN A 356 9.24 41.36 -16.05
CA ASN A 356 9.55 40.71 -17.32
C ASN A 356 9.93 41.77 -18.35
N ASN A 357 11.23 41.90 -18.62
CA ASN A 357 11.75 42.85 -19.61
C ASN A 357 11.60 42.32 -21.04
N ASP A 358 11.35 41.01 -21.21
CA ASP A 358 11.06 40.41 -22.53
C ASP A 358 9.63 40.71 -23.02
N TRP A 359 8.77 41.28 -22.15
CA TRP A 359 7.37 41.57 -22.46
C TRP A 359 6.95 42.92 -21.86
N SER A 360 6.69 43.91 -22.73
CA SER A 360 6.32 45.26 -22.32
C SER A 360 5.11 45.30 -21.37
N GLY A 361 5.34 45.84 -20.16
CA GLY A 361 4.31 46.25 -19.21
C GLY A 361 3.65 45.14 -18.38
N LYS A 362 4.17 43.90 -18.36
CA LYS A 362 3.56 42.80 -17.57
C LYS A 362 4.59 42.04 -16.73
N SER A 363 4.29 41.83 -15.45
CA SER A 363 5.08 41.00 -14.52
C SER A 363 4.92 39.48 -14.76
N ASN A 364 4.01 39.10 -15.66
CA ASN A 364 3.70 37.71 -16.01
C ASN A 364 4.82 37.05 -16.82
N GLY A 365 5.05 35.76 -16.57
CA GLY A 365 6.06 34.98 -17.29
C GLY A 365 7.52 35.28 -16.91
N SER A 366 7.75 36.07 -15.86
CA SER A 366 9.06 36.42 -15.28
C SER A 366 9.79 35.22 -14.66
N GLY A 367 9.07 34.18 -14.23
CA GLY A 367 9.66 32.98 -13.61
C GLY A 367 9.33 32.78 -12.13
N LYS A 368 8.45 33.60 -11.52
CA LYS A 368 8.00 33.47 -10.13
C LYS A 368 7.59 32.04 -9.74
N THR A 369 6.60 31.47 -10.44
CA THR A 369 6.16 30.09 -10.18
C THR A 369 7.25 29.05 -10.49
N CYS A 370 8.20 29.34 -11.38
CA CYS A 370 9.34 28.45 -11.66
C CYS A 370 10.27 28.34 -10.44
N LEU A 371 10.50 29.45 -9.72
CA LEU A 371 11.29 29.47 -8.48
C LEU A 371 10.70 28.52 -7.43
N LEU A 372 9.38 28.46 -7.32
CA LEU A 372 8.66 27.62 -6.35
C LEU A 372 8.81 26.09 -6.57
N GLN A 373 9.31 25.65 -7.74
CA GLN A 373 9.31 24.22 -8.11
C GLN A 373 10.54 23.45 -7.62
N MET A 374 11.53 24.10 -6.98
CA MET A 374 12.83 23.47 -6.71
C MET A 374 12.76 22.25 -5.80
N ILE A 375 11.95 22.32 -4.72
CA ILE A 375 11.82 21.21 -3.76
C ILE A 375 11.26 19.96 -4.45
N ALA A 376 10.14 20.10 -5.17
CA ALA A 376 9.49 19.02 -5.90
C ALA A 376 10.43 18.37 -6.93
N VAL A 377 11.17 19.18 -7.70
CA VAL A 377 12.08 18.63 -8.72
C VAL A 377 13.31 17.99 -8.09
N ALA A 378 13.87 18.55 -7.02
CA ALA A 378 14.99 17.91 -6.32
C ALA A 378 14.62 16.52 -5.82
N LEU A 379 13.54 16.43 -5.04
CA LEU A 379 13.11 15.19 -4.40
C LEU A 379 12.54 14.18 -5.41
N PHE A 380 11.68 14.60 -6.35
CA PHE A 380 10.89 13.68 -7.17
C PHE A 380 11.10 13.82 -8.68
N GLY A 381 11.85 14.83 -9.14
CA GLY A 381 12.14 15.01 -10.57
C GLY A 381 10.94 15.45 -11.40
N THR A 382 9.89 15.93 -10.74
CA THR A 382 8.68 16.52 -11.34
C THR A 382 8.38 17.85 -10.65
N THR A 383 7.80 18.79 -11.39
CA THR A 383 7.23 20.01 -10.79
C THR A 383 5.88 19.71 -10.15
N PHE A 384 5.38 20.61 -9.28
CA PHE A 384 3.99 20.57 -8.78
C PHE A 384 2.98 20.63 -9.94
N LYS A 385 3.34 21.30 -11.05
CA LYS A 385 2.58 21.31 -12.32
C LYS A 385 2.87 20.10 -13.24
N ARG A 386 3.35 18.99 -12.68
CA ARG A 386 3.55 17.68 -13.35
C ARG A 386 4.51 17.69 -14.55
N GLN A 387 5.41 18.66 -14.66
CA GLN A 387 6.44 18.66 -15.70
C GLN A 387 7.58 17.72 -15.32
N LYS A 388 7.82 16.69 -16.15
CA LYS A 388 8.79 15.62 -15.91
C LYS A 388 9.99 15.68 -16.87
N ALA A 389 11.00 14.86 -16.59
CA ALA A 389 12.12 14.59 -17.49
C ALA A 389 12.88 15.86 -17.92
N ASP A 390 12.98 16.15 -19.21
CA ASP A 390 13.75 17.30 -19.70
C ASP A 390 12.97 18.62 -19.59
N ARG A 391 11.66 18.57 -19.28
CA ARG A 391 10.81 19.76 -19.23
C ARG A 391 11.10 20.69 -18.06
N TRP A 392 11.79 20.22 -17.02
CA TRP A 392 12.26 21.08 -15.94
C TRP A 392 13.65 21.67 -16.18
N THR A 393 14.34 21.26 -17.25
CA THR A 393 15.63 21.86 -17.65
C THR A 393 15.41 23.16 -18.41
N ARG A 394 16.43 24.03 -18.44
CA ARG A 394 16.33 25.31 -19.13
C ARG A 394 16.10 25.14 -20.63
N ARG A 395 14.98 25.70 -21.12
CA ARG A 395 14.63 25.65 -22.55
C ARG A 395 15.76 26.25 -23.39
N GLY A 396 16.13 25.56 -24.46
CA GLY A 396 17.21 25.99 -25.37
C GLY A 396 18.64 25.74 -24.87
N SER A 397 18.83 25.20 -23.67
CA SER A 397 20.16 24.85 -23.15
C SER A 397 20.44 23.36 -23.35
N THR A 398 21.61 23.01 -23.87
CA THR A 398 22.12 21.61 -23.94
C THR A 398 23.04 21.26 -22.78
N SER A 399 23.50 22.27 -22.02
CA SER A 399 24.38 22.11 -20.86
C SER A 399 23.76 21.25 -19.74
N ARG A 400 24.63 20.73 -18.87
CA ARG A 400 24.23 20.01 -17.65
C ARG A 400 23.28 20.86 -16.81
N ALA A 401 22.20 20.24 -16.34
CA ALA A 401 21.25 20.84 -15.41
C ALA A 401 21.26 20.08 -14.10
N TRP A 402 21.11 20.78 -12.98
CA TRP A 402 20.95 20.14 -11.68
C TRP A 402 20.12 21.00 -10.74
N VAL A 403 19.46 20.34 -9.80
CA VAL A 403 18.77 20.96 -8.66
C VAL A 403 19.12 20.17 -7.41
N ALA A 404 19.32 20.86 -6.30
CA ALA A 404 19.60 20.26 -5.01
C ALA A 404 18.80 20.96 -3.92
N VAL A 405 18.30 20.18 -2.98
CA VAL A 405 17.68 20.65 -1.74
C VAL A 405 18.46 20.13 -0.55
N GLN A 406 18.72 21.02 0.41
CA GLN A 406 19.35 20.71 1.68
C GLN A 406 18.29 20.76 2.78
N MET A 407 18.27 19.72 3.59
CA MET A 407 17.29 19.48 4.64
C MET A 407 17.99 19.02 5.91
N LYS A 408 17.34 19.21 7.04
CA LYS A 408 17.69 18.55 8.30
C LYS A 408 16.64 17.50 8.61
N LEU A 409 17.07 16.27 8.89
CA LEU A 409 16.18 15.17 9.28
C LEU A 409 15.77 15.32 10.75
N GLN A 410 14.74 14.57 11.15
CA GLN A 410 14.21 14.61 12.53
C GLN A 410 15.28 14.25 13.58
N ASP A 411 16.18 13.33 13.26
CA ASP A 411 17.31 12.92 14.11
C ASP A 411 18.49 13.90 14.10
N GLY A 412 18.35 15.02 13.39
CA GLY A 412 19.33 16.09 13.32
C GLY A 412 20.36 15.97 12.21
N ARG A 413 20.41 14.83 11.49
CA ARG A 413 21.36 14.63 10.37
C ARG A 413 21.10 15.59 9.22
N GLU A 414 22.17 15.99 8.55
CA GLU A 414 22.09 16.80 7.34
C GLU A 414 21.84 15.90 6.11
N CYS A 415 20.80 16.22 5.35
CA CYS A 415 20.41 15.48 4.15
C CYS A 415 20.43 16.41 2.92
N VAL A 416 21.14 16.01 1.87
CA VAL A 416 21.13 16.70 0.58
C VAL A 416 20.69 15.76 -0.52
N VAL A 417 19.60 16.11 -1.20
CA VAL A 417 19.15 15.40 -2.40
C VAL A 417 19.52 16.24 -3.60
N ARG A 418 20.31 15.67 -4.52
CA ARG A 418 20.72 16.31 -5.77
C ARG A 418 20.28 15.50 -6.97
N ARG A 419 19.51 16.12 -7.85
CA ARG A 419 19.07 15.54 -9.12
C ARG A 419 19.74 16.27 -10.29
N SER A 420 20.27 15.54 -11.25
CA SER A 420 20.87 16.11 -12.47
C SER A 420 20.32 15.51 -13.75
N ARG A 421 20.40 16.28 -14.83
CA ARG A 421 20.15 15.83 -16.21
C ARG A 421 21.38 16.12 -17.05
N ARG A 422 21.60 15.24 -18.04
CA ARG A 422 22.75 15.28 -18.95
C ARG A 422 24.09 15.27 -18.17
N PRO A 423 24.42 14.18 -17.46
CA PRO A 423 23.72 12.88 -17.39
C PRO A 423 22.60 12.82 -16.31
N ASN A 424 21.67 11.87 -16.49
CA ASN A 424 20.60 11.60 -15.52
C ASN A 424 21.19 10.94 -14.26
N LYS A 425 21.18 11.64 -13.12
CA LYS A 425 21.65 11.11 -11.84
C LYS A 425 20.75 11.58 -10.71
N LEU A 426 20.54 10.71 -9.72
CA LEU A 426 19.92 11.03 -8.44
C LEU A 426 20.93 10.67 -7.36
N GLN A 427 21.30 11.64 -6.54
CA GLN A 427 22.32 11.50 -5.50
C GLN A 427 21.72 11.92 -4.17
N LEU A 428 22.01 11.13 -3.14
CA LEU A 428 21.59 11.35 -1.77
C LEU A 428 22.87 11.43 -0.92
N PHE A 429 23.01 12.51 -0.17
CA PHE A 429 24.12 12.72 0.75
C PHE A 429 23.57 12.81 2.17
N LEU A 430 24.16 12.07 3.10
CA LEU A 430 23.89 12.15 4.53
C LEU A 430 25.18 12.58 5.23
N ASP A 431 25.13 13.67 5.98
CA ASP A 431 26.27 14.28 6.68
C ASP A 431 27.50 14.44 5.77
N GLY A 432 27.27 14.89 4.53
CA GLY A 432 28.28 15.08 3.50
C GLY A 432 28.74 13.81 2.76
N LYS A 433 28.37 12.60 3.21
CA LYS A 433 28.72 11.34 2.56
C LYS A 433 27.68 10.93 1.53
N ASN A 434 28.12 10.64 0.30
CA ASN A 434 27.24 10.11 -0.74
C ASN A 434 26.83 8.66 -0.44
N VAL A 435 25.56 8.44 -0.11
CA VAL A 435 25.00 7.10 0.19
C VAL A 435 24.31 6.46 -1.01
N SER A 436 24.29 7.12 -2.16
CA SER A 436 23.65 6.63 -3.38
C SER A 436 24.54 5.70 -4.23
N VAL A 437 25.73 5.31 -3.74
CA VAL A 437 26.72 4.54 -4.50
C VAL A 437 26.24 3.10 -4.70
N GLY A 438 26.30 2.60 -5.94
CA GLY A 438 25.87 1.23 -6.28
C GLY A 438 24.35 1.04 -6.34
N ARG A 439 23.55 2.07 -6.02
CA ARG A 439 22.09 2.02 -6.10
C ARG A 439 21.60 2.68 -7.39
N GLY A 440 20.69 2.00 -8.11
CA GLY A 440 20.00 2.59 -9.27
C GLY A 440 19.08 3.73 -8.86
N VAL A 441 18.65 4.57 -9.81
CA VAL A 441 17.78 5.74 -9.53
C VAL A 441 16.52 5.36 -8.74
N ALA A 442 15.91 4.21 -9.05
CA ALA A 442 14.74 3.71 -8.34
C ALA A 442 15.04 3.36 -6.86
N GLY A 443 16.18 2.71 -6.59
CA GLY A 443 16.59 2.39 -5.22
C GLY A 443 16.88 3.64 -4.39
N VAL A 444 17.58 4.62 -4.98
CA VAL A 444 17.85 5.91 -4.30
C VAL A 444 16.56 6.70 -4.06
N GLN A 445 15.59 6.62 -4.96
CA GLN A 445 14.28 7.25 -4.78
C GLN A 445 13.53 6.65 -3.58
N ALA A 446 13.52 5.31 -3.46
CA ALA A 446 12.95 4.63 -2.30
C ALA A 446 13.64 5.03 -1.00
N ASP A 447 14.99 5.13 -1.00
CA ASP A 447 15.75 5.59 0.17
C ASP A 447 15.36 7.02 0.58
N ILE A 448 15.15 7.93 -0.38
CA ILE A 448 14.70 9.31 -0.10
C ILE A 448 13.31 9.31 0.53
N GLU A 449 12.37 8.57 -0.05
CA GLU A 449 10.99 8.48 0.46
C GLU A 449 10.96 7.89 1.87
N GLN A 450 11.74 6.84 2.12
CA GLN A 450 11.87 6.22 3.43
C GLN A 450 12.53 7.16 4.47
N LEU A 451 13.61 7.85 4.11
CA LEU A 451 14.33 8.74 5.03
C LEU A 451 13.56 10.02 5.36
N THR A 452 12.82 10.55 4.39
CA THR A 452 12.11 11.83 4.55
C THR A 452 10.66 11.65 5.00
N GLY A 453 10.07 10.46 4.79
CA GLY A 453 8.62 10.25 4.95
C GLY A 453 7.77 10.96 3.88
N LEU A 454 8.40 11.54 2.86
CA LEU A 454 7.72 12.33 1.84
C LEU A 454 7.60 11.56 0.53
N THR A 455 6.37 11.46 0.02
CA THR A 455 6.09 11.18 -1.38
C THR A 455 5.81 12.50 -2.11
N MET A 456 5.74 12.47 -3.45
CA MET A 456 5.37 13.67 -4.21
C MET A 456 4.00 14.23 -3.78
N GLN A 457 3.07 13.34 -3.43
CA GLN A 457 1.72 13.71 -3.03
C GLN A 457 1.72 14.32 -1.62
N THR A 458 2.41 13.72 -0.65
CA THR A 458 2.47 14.26 0.71
C THR A 458 3.24 15.58 0.77
N LEU A 459 4.32 15.73 -0.02
CA LEU A 459 5.03 17.00 -0.17
C LEU A 459 4.10 18.10 -0.71
N ALA A 460 3.34 17.81 -1.79
CA ALA A 460 2.44 18.79 -2.38
C ALA A 460 1.39 19.26 -1.37
N ASN A 461 0.77 18.33 -0.64
CA ASN A 461 -0.24 18.63 0.38
C ASN A 461 0.33 19.46 1.55
N ALA A 462 1.58 19.20 1.95
CA ALA A 462 2.21 19.85 3.09
C ALA A 462 2.78 21.24 2.77
N VAL A 463 3.24 21.47 1.54
CA VAL A 463 4.05 22.65 1.20
C VAL A 463 3.39 23.57 0.18
N TYR A 464 2.49 23.10 -0.68
CA TYR A 464 2.07 23.87 -1.87
C TYR A 464 0.56 24.09 -1.91
N ILE A 465 0.14 25.35 -1.75
CA ILE A 465 -1.24 25.79 -1.97
C ILE A 465 -1.27 26.64 -3.24
N ASP A 466 -2.01 26.21 -4.25
CA ASP A 466 -2.14 26.90 -5.53
C ASP A 466 -3.58 27.15 -5.95
N GLN A 467 -3.71 28.01 -6.97
CA GLN A 467 -4.99 28.34 -7.59
C GLN A 467 -5.76 27.10 -8.09
N GLY A 468 -5.06 26.06 -8.56
CA GLY A 468 -5.68 24.85 -9.09
C GLY A 468 -6.43 24.08 -8.00
N THR A 469 -5.77 23.86 -6.87
CA THR A 469 -6.34 23.19 -5.68
C THR A 469 -7.50 24.01 -5.11
N ILE A 470 -7.36 25.34 -5.05
CA ILE A 470 -8.44 26.25 -4.62
C ILE A 470 -9.64 26.17 -5.57
N SER A 471 -9.41 26.19 -6.88
CA SER A 471 -10.48 26.16 -7.90
C SER A 471 -11.20 24.81 -7.95
N GLU A 472 -10.46 23.70 -7.83
CA GLU A 472 -11.02 22.35 -7.88
C GLU A 472 -11.87 22.06 -6.63
N PHE A 473 -11.57 22.70 -5.50
CA PHE A 473 -12.43 22.67 -4.31
C PHE A 473 -13.71 23.50 -4.48
N LEU A 474 -13.58 24.70 -5.07
CA LEU A 474 -14.71 25.63 -5.28
C LEU A 474 -15.73 25.10 -6.30
N TYR A 475 -15.23 24.74 -7.48
CA TYR A 475 -16.05 24.46 -8.66
C TYR A 475 -16.07 22.98 -9.03
N GLY A 476 -15.33 22.14 -8.29
CA GLY A 476 -15.42 20.69 -8.44
C GLY A 476 -16.79 20.16 -8.02
N THR A 477 -17.19 19.05 -8.63
CA THR A 477 -18.34 18.28 -8.17
C THR A 477 -18.07 17.70 -6.78
N ASP A 478 -19.11 17.31 -6.05
CA ASP A 478 -18.96 16.69 -4.73
C ASP A 478 -18.01 15.49 -4.75
N ALA A 479 -18.07 14.66 -5.81
CA ALA A 479 -17.16 13.53 -5.99
C ALA A 479 -15.69 13.97 -6.17
N THR A 480 -15.43 15.09 -6.86
CA THR A 480 -14.09 15.65 -7.03
C THR A 480 -13.55 16.23 -5.73
N ARG A 481 -14.38 16.99 -4.99
CA ARG A 481 -14.04 17.52 -3.66
C ARG A 481 -13.71 16.38 -2.69
N TYR A 482 -14.52 15.31 -2.71
CA TYR A 482 -14.31 14.14 -1.89
C TYR A 482 -12.99 13.42 -2.21
N LYS A 483 -12.69 13.18 -3.49
CA LYS A 483 -11.40 12.59 -3.91
C LYS A 483 -10.19 13.44 -3.53
N LEU A 484 -10.33 14.77 -3.54
CA LEU A 484 -9.29 15.65 -3.03
C LEU A 484 -9.03 15.37 -1.55
N LEU A 485 -10.07 15.25 -0.72
CA LEU A 485 -9.94 14.92 0.71
C LEU A 485 -9.27 13.56 0.94
N GLU A 486 -9.64 12.53 0.17
CA GLU A 486 -8.99 11.20 0.24
C GLU A 486 -7.49 11.29 -0.08
N ARG A 487 -7.12 12.11 -1.07
CA ARG A 487 -5.72 12.38 -1.43
C ARG A 487 -4.97 13.16 -0.35
N PHE A 488 -5.62 14.05 0.38
CA PHE A 488 -5.03 14.76 1.52
C PHE A 488 -4.79 13.83 2.71
N MET A 489 -5.73 12.91 2.96
CA MET A 489 -5.63 11.87 4.01
C MET A 489 -4.80 10.64 3.59
N ASN A 490 -4.29 10.64 2.35
CA ASN A 490 -3.50 9.56 1.76
C ASN A 490 -4.23 8.20 1.72
N LEU A 491 -5.57 8.18 1.63
CA LEU A 491 -6.36 6.94 1.71
C LEU A 491 -6.14 6.00 0.51
N GLU A 492 -5.59 6.50 -0.61
CA GLU A 492 -5.25 5.73 -1.82
C GLU A 492 -4.31 4.53 -1.54
N ARG A 493 -3.55 4.55 -0.44
CA ARG A 493 -2.70 3.42 -0.04
C ARG A 493 -3.52 2.15 0.27
N PHE A 494 -4.75 2.31 0.76
CA PHE A 494 -5.65 1.20 1.03
C PHE A 494 -6.21 0.61 -0.27
N ASP A 495 -6.36 1.42 -1.32
CA ASP A 495 -6.74 0.91 -2.65
C ASP A 495 -5.66 -0.02 -3.21
N ILE A 496 -4.38 0.32 -3.02
CA ILE A 496 -3.25 -0.54 -3.41
C ILE A 496 -3.31 -1.88 -2.66
N ALA A 497 -3.52 -1.85 -1.34
CA ALA A 497 -3.67 -3.06 -0.53
C ALA A 497 -4.89 -3.89 -0.98
N LEU A 498 -6.03 -3.24 -1.22
CA LEU A 498 -7.26 -3.87 -1.71
C LEU A 498 -7.04 -4.55 -3.07
N HIS A 499 -6.31 -3.92 -3.98
CA HIS A 499 -5.96 -4.51 -5.27
C HIS A 499 -5.10 -5.77 -5.12
N LYS A 500 -4.07 -5.74 -4.26
CA LYS A 500 -3.25 -6.93 -3.97
C LYS A 500 -4.09 -8.08 -3.40
N VAL A 501 -4.98 -7.80 -2.46
CA VAL A 501 -5.88 -8.81 -1.89
C VAL A 501 -6.79 -9.41 -2.96
N LYS A 502 -7.34 -8.58 -3.88
CA LYS A 502 -8.17 -9.08 -5.00
C LYS A 502 -7.37 -10.00 -5.93
N ASP A 503 -6.12 -9.66 -6.23
CA ASP A 503 -5.23 -10.48 -7.04
C ASP A 503 -4.92 -11.83 -6.36
N ASP A 504 -4.67 -11.82 -5.05
CA ASP A 504 -4.43 -13.05 -4.27
C ASP A 504 -5.71 -13.91 -4.16
N ILE A 505 -6.89 -13.32 -3.94
CA ILE A 505 -8.17 -14.06 -3.99
C ILE A 505 -8.32 -14.77 -5.33
N LYS A 506 -8.03 -14.07 -6.44
CA LYS A 506 -8.11 -14.65 -7.76
C LYS A 506 -7.13 -15.81 -7.93
N ARG A 507 -5.87 -15.64 -7.53
CA ARG A 507 -4.83 -16.69 -7.57
C ARG A 507 -5.27 -17.93 -6.80
N VAL A 508 -5.60 -17.78 -5.52
CA VAL A 508 -5.98 -18.89 -4.62
C VAL A 508 -7.28 -19.57 -5.09
N THR A 509 -8.22 -18.81 -5.66
CA THR A 509 -9.43 -19.41 -6.26
C THR A 509 -9.09 -20.31 -7.44
N THR A 510 -8.20 -19.87 -8.34
CA THR A 510 -7.76 -20.69 -9.48
C THR A 510 -6.99 -21.93 -9.02
N GLU A 511 -6.08 -21.79 -8.05
CA GLU A 511 -5.37 -22.94 -7.45
C GLU A 511 -6.36 -23.93 -6.82
N LYS A 512 -7.35 -23.44 -6.07
CA LYS A 512 -8.41 -24.29 -5.50
C LYS A 512 -9.21 -25.04 -6.58
N GLU A 513 -9.56 -24.37 -7.67
CA GLU A 513 -10.28 -25.00 -8.80
C GLU A 513 -9.45 -26.08 -9.50
N GLU A 514 -8.13 -25.93 -9.57
CA GLU A 514 -7.20 -26.95 -10.07
C GLU A 514 -7.18 -28.18 -9.15
N VAL A 515 -6.99 -27.98 -7.85
CA VAL A 515 -7.00 -29.07 -6.86
C VAL A 515 -8.36 -29.76 -6.82
N TYR A 516 -9.47 -29.01 -6.94
CA TYR A 516 -10.82 -29.57 -6.96
C TYR A 516 -11.06 -30.45 -8.19
N ARG A 517 -10.54 -30.06 -9.36
CA ARG A 517 -10.59 -30.90 -10.57
C ARG A 517 -9.81 -32.21 -10.39
N ASP A 518 -8.61 -32.16 -9.82
CA ASP A 518 -7.87 -33.40 -9.53
C ASP A 518 -8.61 -34.27 -8.50
N TRP A 519 -9.15 -33.67 -7.44
CA TRP A 519 -9.97 -34.38 -6.44
C TRP A 519 -11.17 -35.11 -7.08
N LEU A 520 -11.88 -34.46 -8.01
CA LEU A 520 -12.97 -35.08 -8.78
C LEU A 520 -12.48 -36.27 -9.62
N VAL A 521 -11.36 -36.11 -10.32
CA VAL A 521 -10.75 -37.18 -11.14
C VAL A 521 -10.35 -38.37 -10.26
N GLN A 522 -9.70 -38.13 -9.12
CA GLN A 522 -9.33 -39.21 -8.20
C GLN A 522 -10.57 -39.91 -7.61
N THR A 523 -11.62 -39.15 -7.29
CA THR A 523 -12.89 -39.72 -6.81
C THR A 523 -13.52 -40.65 -7.83
N ASP A 524 -13.56 -40.26 -9.10
CA ASP A 524 -14.11 -41.08 -10.18
C ASP A 524 -13.24 -42.33 -10.46
N ARG A 525 -11.92 -42.18 -10.41
CA ARG A 525 -10.98 -43.31 -10.49
C ARG A 525 -11.17 -44.32 -9.37
N ILE A 526 -11.38 -43.86 -8.13
CA ILE A 526 -11.67 -44.75 -6.99
C ILE A 526 -12.96 -45.51 -7.24
N LYS A 527 -14.04 -44.82 -7.63
CA LYS A 527 -15.33 -45.48 -7.93
C LYS A 527 -15.18 -46.55 -9.02
N THR A 528 -14.42 -46.26 -10.07
CA THR A 528 -14.17 -47.20 -11.17
C THR A 528 -13.37 -48.40 -10.67
N ALA A 529 -12.27 -48.17 -9.95
CA ALA A 529 -11.43 -49.23 -9.39
C ALA A 529 -12.17 -50.08 -8.35
N GLU A 530 -13.03 -49.50 -7.52
CA GLU A 530 -13.88 -50.23 -6.57
C GLU A 530 -14.91 -51.11 -7.29
N ALA A 531 -15.48 -50.63 -8.41
CA ALA A 531 -16.38 -51.42 -9.24
C ALA A 531 -15.65 -52.59 -9.93
N GLU A 532 -14.43 -52.38 -10.40
CA GLU A 532 -13.55 -53.43 -10.95
C GLU A 532 -13.16 -54.45 -9.89
N LEU A 533 -12.75 -54.02 -8.70
CA LEU A 533 -12.44 -54.89 -7.57
C LEU A 533 -13.66 -55.74 -7.19
N LYS A 534 -14.85 -55.14 -7.15
CA LYS A 534 -16.09 -55.86 -6.85
C LYS A 534 -16.42 -56.92 -7.90
N ARG A 535 -16.17 -56.65 -9.19
CA ARG A 535 -16.32 -57.64 -10.26
C ARG A 535 -15.31 -58.77 -10.13
N ALA A 536 -14.04 -58.44 -9.90
CA ALA A 536 -12.98 -59.42 -9.68
C ALA A 536 -13.26 -60.32 -8.46
N ALA A 537 -13.79 -59.74 -7.38
CA ALA A 537 -14.12 -60.46 -6.14
C ALA A 537 -15.32 -61.40 -6.32
N ALA A 538 -16.29 -61.05 -7.17
CA ALA A 538 -17.39 -61.94 -7.50
C ALA A 538 -16.94 -63.19 -8.28
N GLU A 539 -15.77 -63.14 -8.91
CA GLU A 539 -15.16 -64.24 -9.66
C GLU A 539 -14.05 -64.97 -8.88
N GLU A 540 -13.89 -64.66 -7.59
CA GLU A 540 -12.87 -65.24 -6.73
C GLU A 540 -13.03 -66.76 -6.65
N GLY A 541 -11.94 -67.47 -6.93
CA GLY A 541 -11.87 -68.91 -6.79
C GLY A 541 -11.35 -69.28 -5.42
N ASP A 542 -11.83 -70.37 -4.84
CA ASP A 542 -11.34 -70.90 -3.57
C ASP A 542 -9.91 -71.44 -3.74
N VAL A 543 -8.92 -70.60 -3.42
CA VAL A 543 -7.49 -70.93 -3.53
C VAL A 543 -7.10 -72.05 -2.57
N GLU A 544 -7.71 -72.08 -1.38
CA GLU A 544 -7.40 -73.05 -0.34
C GLU A 544 -7.86 -74.45 -0.78
N SER A 545 -9.10 -74.55 -1.25
CA SER A 545 -9.68 -75.79 -1.81
C SER A 545 -8.99 -76.26 -3.10
N THR A 546 -8.65 -75.34 -4.01
CA THR A 546 -7.94 -75.70 -5.25
C THR A 546 -6.48 -76.11 -5.04
N THR A 547 -5.83 -75.57 -4.00
CA THR A 547 -4.49 -76.01 -3.59
C THR A 547 -4.55 -77.40 -2.95
N ALA A 548 -5.51 -77.63 -2.04
CA ALA A 548 -5.71 -78.95 -1.43
C ALA A 548 -6.00 -80.04 -2.47
N THR A 549 -6.88 -79.78 -3.44
CA THR A 549 -7.16 -80.73 -4.53
C THR A 549 -5.97 -80.99 -5.44
N PHE A 550 -5.08 -80.01 -5.67
CA PHE A 550 -3.82 -80.24 -6.38
C PHE A 550 -2.87 -81.13 -5.57
N GLU A 551 -2.73 -80.89 -4.26
CA GLU A 551 -1.88 -81.70 -3.38
C GLU A 551 -2.37 -83.16 -3.31
N GLU A 552 -3.69 -83.36 -3.19
CA GLU A 552 -4.32 -84.69 -3.24
C GLU A 552 -4.07 -85.39 -4.59
N ALA A 553 -4.32 -84.70 -5.71
CA ALA A 553 -4.09 -85.26 -7.04
C ALA A 553 -2.60 -85.59 -7.28
N ASN A 554 -1.68 -84.77 -6.76
CA ASN A 554 -0.24 -85.01 -6.87
C ASN A 554 0.19 -86.23 -6.03
N ALA A 555 -0.33 -86.35 -4.80
CA ALA A 555 -0.07 -87.51 -3.95
C ALA A 555 -0.57 -88.82 -4.60
N GLU A 556 -1.78 -88.81 -5.18
CA GLU A 556 -2.34 -89.97 -5.86
C GLU A 556 -1.58 -90.29 -7.16
N PHE A 557 -1.16 -89.28 -7.93
CA PHE A 557 -0.30 -89.48 -9.11
C PHE A 557 1.02 -90.15 -8.74
N ILE A 558 1.73 -89.64 -7.71
CA ILE A 558 2.99 -90.22 -7.24
C ILE A 558 2.78 -91.69 -6.85
N LYS A 559 1.73 -91.98 -6.08
CA LYS A 559 1.41 -93.33 -5.61
C LYS A 559 1.10 -94.29 -6.77
N VAL A 560 0.21 -93.92 -7.69
CA VAL A 560 -0.19 -94.76 -8.83
C VAL A 560 0.96 -94.94 -9.82
N SER A 561 1.72 -93.88 -10.10
CA SER A 561 2.88 -93.92 -11.00
C SER A 561 3.98 -94.85 -10.44
N THR A 562 4.28 -94.76 -9.14
CA THR A 562 5.24 -95.66 -8.48
C THR A 562 4.82 -97.13 -8.56
N GLN A 563 3.54 -97.41 -8.27
CA GLN A 563 2.99 -98.76 -8.37
C GLN A 563 3.00 -99.29 -9.81
N ALA A 564 2.61 -98.45 -10.78
CA ALA A 564 2.59 -98.78 -12.18
C ALA A 564 4.00 -99.06 -12.71
N GLN A 565 5.01 -98.28 -12.33
CA GLN A 565 6.40 -98.48 -12.74
C GLN A 565 6.87 -99.88 -12.36
N GLY A 566 6.71 -100.28 -11.10
CA GLY A 566 7.10 -101.63 -10.66
C GLY A 566 6.32 -102.75 -11.36
N LYS A 567 5.01 -102.56 -11.60
CA LYS A 567 4.17 -103.56 -12.28
C LYS A 567 4.46 -103.68 -13.78
N ILE A 568 4.68 -102.56 -14.46
CA ILE A 568 5.02 -102.52 -15.88
C ILE A 568 6.39 -103.17 -16.11
N GLU A 569 7.36 -102.91 -15.24
CA GLU A 569 8.69 -103.54 -15.30
C GLU A 569 8.59 -105.06 -15.11
N GLU A 570 7.86 -105.51 -14.08
CA GLU A 570 7.58 -106.93 -13.82
C GLU A 570 6.93 -107.61 -15.04
N LEU A 571 5.90 -107.00 -15.62
CA LEU A 571 5.17 -107.55 -16.76
C LEU A 571 6.01 -107.53 -18.05
N THR A 572 6.85 -106.52 -18.24
CA THR A 572 7.75 -106.42 -19.41
C THR A 572 8.75 -107.57 -19.39
N VAL A 573 9.37 -107.86 -18.24
CA VAL A 573 10.28 -109.01 -18.09
C VAL A 573 9.56 -110.33 -18.42
N LYS A 574 8.32 -110.50 -17.96
CA LYS A 574 7.52 -111.70 -18.24
C LYS A 574 7.21 -111.85 -19.75
N VAL A 575 6.77 -110.77 -20.40
CA VAL A 575 6.50 -110.73 -21.85
C VAL A 575 7.76 -111.04 -22.66
N ASP A 576 8.89 -110.41 -22.35
CA ASP A 576 10.15 -110.62 -23.08
C ASP A 576 10.65 -112.07 -22.95
N THR A 577 10.54 -112.64 -21.74
CA THR A 577 10.94 -114.02 -21.46
C THR A 577 10.11 -115.02 -22.25
N ALA A 578 8.77 -114.88 -22.21
CA ALA A 578 7.87 -115.76 -22.97
C ALA A 578 8.01 -115.56 -24.48
N SER A 579 8.19 -114.33 -24.96
CA SER A 579 8.42 -114.04 -26.38
C SER A 579 9.67 -114.72 -26.91
N THR A 580 10.77 -114.67 -26.13
CA THR A 580 12.03 -115.35 -26.46
C THR A 580 11.85 -116.88 -26.50
N LEU A 581 11.07 -117.45 -25.58
CA LEU A 581 10.77 -118.88 -25.55
C LEU A 581 9.91 -119.29 -26.75
N LEU A 582 8.88 -118.52 -27.06
CA LEU A 582 7.97 -118.72 -28.19
C LEU A 582 8.73 -118.71 -29.52
N GLU A 583 9.67 -117.79 -29.71
CA GLU A 583 10.54 -117.74 -30.88
C GLU A 583 11.38 -119.02 -31.03
N LYS A 584 12.00 -119.50 -29.93
CA LYS A 584 12.75 -120.76 -29.91
C LYS A 584 11.87 -121.97 -30.23
N LEU A 585 10.66 -122.03 -29.66
CA LEU A 585 9.70 -123.12 -29.89
C LEU A 585 9.22 -123.16 -31.35
N ARG A 586 8.85 -122.00 -31.91
CA ARG A 586 8.49 -121.85 -33.33
C ARG A 586 9.64 -122.27 -34.25
N GLY A 587 10.87 -121.86 -33.93
CA GLY A 587 12.07 -122.28 -34.65
C GLY A 587 12.25 -123.81 -34.67
N ARG A 588 12.16 -124.47 -33.51
CA ARG A 588 12.24 -125.93 -33.39
C ARG A 588 11.12 -126.65 -34.14
N ALA A 589 9.88 -126.16 -34.04
CA ALA A 589 8.74 -126.71 -34.75
C ALA A 589 8.92 -126.61 -36.27
N ASN A 590 9.39 -125.47 -36.78
CA ASN A 590 9.68 -125.29 -38.21
C ASN A 590 10.73 -126.27 -38.74
N ILE A 591 11.79 -126.53 -37.98
CA ILE A 591 12.81 -127.54 -38.35
C ILE A 591 12.16 -128.94 -38.47
N LYS A 592 11.35 -129.34 -37.48
CA LYS A 592 10.63 -130.62 -37.50
C LYS A 592 9.62 -130.71 -38.64
N LEU A 593 8.92 -129.62 -38.93
CA LEU A 593 7.98 -129.52 -40.05
C LEU A 593 8.71 -129.74 -41.38
N GLY A 594 9.87 -129.10 -41.57
CA GLY A 594 10.73 -129.30 -42.73
C GLY A 594 11.19 -130.75 -42.89
N LYS A 595 11.64 -131.39 -41.79
CA LYS A 595 12.02 -132.81 -41.79
C LYS A 595 10.84 -133.74 -42.13
N ARG A 596 9.64 -133.48 -41.61
CA ARG A 596 8.43 -134.26 -41.91
C ARG A 596 8.07 -134.20 -43.40
N SER A 597 8.15 -133.01 -43.99
CA SER A 597 7.88 -132.80 -45.42
C SER A 597 8.89 -133.54 -46.29
N ALA A 598 10.18 -133.49 -45.95
CA ALA A 598 11.23 -134.21 -46.67
C ALA A 598 11.05 -135.74 -46.61
N LEU A 599 10.76 -136.30 -45.42
CA LEU A 599 10.52 -137.74 -45.26
C LEU A 599 9.26 -138.19 -46.01
N ARG A 600 8.20 -137.38 -46.02
CA ARG A 600 6.99 -137.67 -46.83
C ARG A 600 7.29 -137.72 -48.32
N GLN A 601 8.11 -136.81 -48.82
CA GLN A 601 8.54 -136.84 -50.23
C GLN A 601 9.33 -138.11 -50.52
N GLN A 602 10.28 -138.48 -49.65
CA GLN A 602 11.06 -139.72 -49.81
C GLN A 602 10.19 -140.99 -49.76
N ILE A 603 9.12 -141.02 -48.96
CA ILE A 603 8.15 -142.12 -48.96
C ILE A 603 7.48 -142.23 -50.33
N LEU A 604 6.98 -141.13 -50.88
CA LEU A 604 6.34 -141.09 -52.20
C LEU A 604 7.30 -141.58 -53.30
N ASP A 605 8.54 -141.08 -53.31
CA ASP A 605 9.56 -141.47 -54.29
C ASP A 605 9.89 -142.98 -54.20
N LEU A 606 9.93 -143.54 -52.99
CA LEU A 606 10.18 -144.97 -52.77
C LEU A 606 8.97 -145.84 -53.13
N GLU A 607 7.74 -145.37 -52.90
CA GLU A 607 6.51 -146.07 -53.32
C GLU A 607 6.43 -146.15 -54.86
N GLU A 608 6.72 -145.05 -55.55
CA GLU A 608 6.81 -145.00 -57.01
C GLU A 608 7.89 -145.96 -57.56
N SER A 609 9.03 -146.07 -56.87
CA SER A 609 10.10 -147.01 -57.25
C SER A 609 9.67 -148.49 -57.18
N ILE A 610 8.74 -148.85 -56.28
CA ILE A 610 8.20 -150.22 -56.17
C ILE A 610 7.22 -150.53 -57.31
N GLU A 611 6.38 -149.57 -57.69
CA GLU A 611 5.37 -149.74 -58.74
C GLU A 611 6.00 -149.95 -60.12
N ASN A 612 7.10 -149.26 -60.42
CA ASN A 612 7.78 -149.30 -61.71
C ASN A 612 8.53 -150.62 -62.04
N LEU A 613 8.47 -151.65 -61.19
CA LEU A 613 9.20 -152.92 -61.32
C LEU A 613 8.40 -154.11 -61.92
N ASN A 614 7.36 -153.87 -62.74
CA ASN A 614 6.47 -154.91 -63.26
C ASN A 614 6.90 -155.57 -64.61
N GLY A 615 8.05 -155.20 -65.18
CA GLY A 615 8.54 -155.71 -66.47
C GLY A 615 9.59 -156.84 -66.37
N LYS A 616 9.81 -157.60 -67.46
CA LYS A 616 10.87 -158.64 -67.56
C LYS A 616 12.30 -158.05 -67.68
N THR A 617 12.44 -156.73 -67.67
CA THR A 617 13.68 -155.97 -67.87
C THR A 617 13.78 -154.80 -66.88
N CYS A 618 15.00 -154.43 -66.48
CA CYS A 618 15.26 -153.37 -65.50
C CYS A 618 14.94 -151.96 -66.03
N PRO A 619 14.14 -151.13 -65.34
CA PRO A 619 13.76 -149.80 -65.83
C PRO A 619 14.92 -148.78 -65.84
N VAL A 620 16.05 -149.06 -65.20
CA VAL A 620 17.25 -148.20 -65.20
C VAL A 620 18.28 -148.64 -66.24
N CYS A 621 18.54 -149.95 -66.37
CA CYS A 621 19.65 -150.47 -67.20
C CYS A 621 19.24 -151.56 -68.23
N GLN A 622 17.95 -151.83 -68.38
CA GLN A 622 17.33 -152.74 -69.37
C GLN A 622 17.80 -154.20 -69.39
N GLN A 623 18.62 -154.62 -68.43
CA GLN A 623 19.02 -156.03 -68.30
C GLN A 623 17.85 -156.94 -67.89
N PRO A 624 17.81 -158.21 -68.33
CA PRO A 624 16.79 -159.18 -67.93
C PRO A 624 16.83 -159.43 -66.41
N ILE A 625 15.70 -159.25 -65.72
CA ILE A 625 15.64 -159.43 -64.26
C ILE A 625 14.96 -160.75 -63.91
N THR A 626 15.54 -161.50 -62.95
CA THR A 626 14.95 -162.70 -62.38
C THR A 626 14.06 -162.36 -61.17
N MET A 627 12.88 -163.00 -61.07
CA MET A 627 11.85 -162.72 -60.06
C MET A 627 12.33 -162.81 -58.59
N GLY A 628 13.38 -163.59 -58.30
CA GLY A 628 13.98 -163.67 -56.97
C GLY A 628 14.68 -162.38 -56.51
N LYS A 629 15.26 -161.58 -57.43
CA LYS A 629 15.92 -160.31 -57.10
C LYS A 629 14.92 -159.17 -56.87
N VAL A 630 13.81 -159.14 -57.62
CA VAL A 630 12.74 -158.13 -57.49
C VAL A 630 12.05 -158.23 -56.13
N ARG A 631 11.75 -159.45 -55.67
CA ARG A 631 11.10 -159.67 -54.36
C ARG A 631 11.97 -159.18 -53.21
N LYS A 632 13.27 -159.49 -53.23
CA LYS A 632 14.22 -159.07 -52.19
C LYS A 632 14.34 -157.55 -52.10
N HIS A 633 14.39 -156.86 -53.25
CA HIS A 633 14.43 -155.40 -53.30
C HIS A 633 13.11 -154.75 -52.85
N ARG A 634 11.95 -155.28 -53.24
CA ARG A 634 10.63 -154.79 -52.76
C ARG A 634 10.50 -154.92 -51.25
N ASP A 635 10.96 -156.02 -50.67
CA ASP A 635 10.92 -156.22 -49.21
C ASP A 635 11.87 -155.24 -48.49
N GLU A 636 13.06 -154.98 -49.05
CA GLU A 636 14.00 -153.98 -48.53
C GLU A 636 13.44 -152.54 -48.60
N VAL A 637 12.82 -152.15 -49.71
CA VAL A 637 12.23 -150.81 -49.89
C VAL A 637 10.98 -150.66 -49.02
N ARG A 638 10.12 -151.68 -48.94
CA ARG A 638 8.92 -151.64 -48.08
C ARG A 638 9.30 -151.51 -46.60
N LYS A 639 10.39 -152.18 -46.16
CA LYS A 639 10.92 -152.02 -44.80
C LYS A 639 11.41 -150.58 -44.52
N LYS A 640 12.01 -149.92 -45.51
CA LYS A 640 12.40 -148.49 -45.41
C LYS A 640 11.18 -147.57 -45.34
N ILE A 641 10.16 -147.79 -46.17
CA ILE A 641 8.90 -147.02 -46.15
C ILE A 641 8.24 -147.15 -44.77
N THR A 642 8.11 -148.37 -44.22
CA THR A 642 7.54 -148.56 -42.88
C THR A 642 8.34 -147.80 -41.81
N GLY A 643 9.67 -147.77 -41.92
CA GLY A 643 10.54 -146.98 -41.04
C GLY A 643 10.27 -145.47 -41.13
N TYR A 644 10.18 -144.92 -42.35
CA TYR A 644 9.90 -143.50 -42.56
C TYR A 644 8.47 -143.11 -42.17
N VAL A 645 7.48 -143.96 -42.41
CA VAL A 645 6.08 -143.73 -41.99
C VAL A 645 5.99 -143.64 -40.47
N ALA A 646 6.67 -144.54 -39.74
CA ALA A 646 6.74 -144.46 -38.29
C ALA A 646 7.44 -143.17 -37.80
N GLU A 647 8.50 -142.74 -38.49
CA GLU A 647 9.22 -141.50 -38.15
C GLU A 647 8.37 -140.24 -38.45
N VAL A 648 7.62 -140.22 -39.56
CA VAL A 648 6.69 -139.12 -39.91
C VAL A 648 5.58 -138.98 -38.87
N GLU A 649 5.04 -140.10 -38.39
CA GLU A 649 3.98 -140.07 -37.37
C GLU A 649 4.52 -139.68 -36.00
N GLY A 650 5.74 -140.12 -35.65
CA GLY A 650 6.47 -139.62 -34.48
C GLY A 650 6.70 -138.10 -34.53
N ILE A 651 7.08 -137.56 -35.69
CA ILE A 651 7.23 -136.10 -35.88
C ILE A 651 5.86 -135.38 -35.84
N ARG A 652 4.77 -136.00 -36.33
CA ARG A 652 3.42 -135.42 -36.26
C ARG A 652 2.97 -135.21 -34.83
N LEU A 653 3.15 -136.20 -33.96
CA LEU A 653 2.81 -136.10 -32.53
C LEU A 653 3.62 -134.99 -31.85
N GLN A 654 4.93 -134.95 -32.09
CA GLN A 654 5.79 -133.90 -31.54
C GLN A 654 5.45 -132.48 -32.03
N LEU A 655 4.91 -132.32 -33.23
CA LEU A 655 4.43 -131.04 -33.75
C LEU A 655 3.09 -130.62 -33.13
N ALA A 656 2.21 -131.58 -32.84
CA ALA A 656 0.95 -131.32 -32.15
C ALA A 656 1.21 -130.84 -30.71
N GLU A 657 2.11 -131.52 -29.99
CA GLU A 657 2.58 -131.11 -28.65
C GLU A 657 3.23 -129.71 -28.68
N ALA A 658 4.10 -129.45 -29.67
CA ALA A 658 4.73 -128.14 -29.80
C ALA A 658 3.74 -127.01 -30.08
N LYS A 659 2.66 -127.28 -30.84
CA LYS A 659 1.61 -126.29 -31.11
C LYS A 659 0.85 -125.91 -29.84
N GLU A 660 0.49 -126.89 -29.03
CA GLU A 660 -0.22 -126.65 -27.76
C GLU A 660 0.61 -125.76 -26.81
N VAL A 661 1.91 -126.03 -26.70
CA VAL A 661 2.83 -125.19 -25.89
C VAL A 661 2.97 -123.78 -26.47
N ILE A 662 3.06 -123.62 -27.80
CA ILE A 662 3.12 -122.30 -28.45
C ILE A 662 1.84 -121.49 -28.19
N ASP A 663 0.67 -122.11 -28.28
CA ASP A 663 -0.61 -121.44 -28.05
C ASP A 663 -0.74 -120.98 -26.58
N ILE A 664 -0.26 -121.79 -25.62
CA ILE A 664 -0.22 -121.42 -24.20
C ILE A 664 0.69 -120.22 -23.94
N GLU A 665 1.92 -120.23 -24.48
CA GLU A 665 2.85 -119.11 -24.29
C GLU A 665 2.38 -117.82 -24.98
N GLN A 666 1.70 -117.92 -26.13
CA GLN A 666 1.08 -116.76 -26.77
C GLN A 666 -0.04 -116.16 -25.90
N GLN A 667 -0.87 -117.00 -25.27
CA GLN A 667 -1.91 -116.53 -24.33
C GLN A 667 -1.32 -115.84 -23.10
N HIS A 668 -0.16 -116.29 -22.60
CA HIS A 668 0.54 -115.61 -21.51
C HIS A 668 1.01 -114.21 -21.91
N ILE A 669 1.62 -114.06 -23.09
CA ILE A 669 2.07 -112.78 -23.64
C ILE A 669 0.88 -111.81 -23.75
N ASP A 670 -0.20 -112.23 -24.43
CA ASP A 670 -1.37 -111.39 -24.65
C ASP A 670 -2.01 -110.94 -23.33
N LYS A 671 -2.05 -111.83 -22.32
CA LYS A 671 -2.55 -111.53 -20.97
C LYS A 671 -1.70 -110.48 -20.28
N TRP A 672 -0.37 -110.63 -20.28
CA TRP A 672 0.53 -109.69 -19.60
C TRP A 672 0.60 -108.34 -20.30
N ASP A 673 0.57 -108.30 -21.63
CA ASP A 673 0.49 -107.05 -22.40
C ASP A 673 -0.80 -106.29 -22.13
N LYS A 674 -1.93 -107.00 -22.02
CA LYS A 674 -3.20 -106.39 -21.62
C LYS A 674 -3.08 -105.74 -20.24
N GLN A 675 -2.53 -106.45 -19.25
CA GLN A 675 -2.32 -105.92 -17.91
C GLN A 675 -1.37 -104.72 -17.89
N LYS A 676 -0.32 -104.74 -18.71
CA LYS A 676 0.61 -103.61 -18.87
C LYS A 676 -0.11 -102.36 -19.38
N ARG A 677 -0.92 -102.49 -20.44
CA ARG A 677 -1.74 -101.39 -20.98
C ARG A 677 -2.74 -100.83 -19.97
N GLU A 678 -3.34 -101.68 -19.13
CA GLU A 678 -4.25 -101.23 -18.06
C GLU A 678 -3.53 -100.33 -17.05
N TRP A 679 -2.28 -100.66 -16.67
CA TRP A 679 -1.47 -99.80 -15.81
C TRP A 679 -1.05 -98.49 -16.49
N GLU A 680 -0.65 -98.52 -17.76
CA GLU A 680 -0.34 -97.33 -18.54
C GLU A 680 -1.55 -96.37 -18.66
N GLN A 681 -2.76 -96.93 -18.84
CA GLN A 681 -4.01 -96.15 -18.86
C GLN A 681 -4.31 -95.52 -17.51
N LYS A 682 -4.08 -96.23 -16.39
CA LYS A 682 -4.25 -95.68 -15.05
C LYS A 682 -3.33 -94.49 -14.80
N VAL A 683 -2.06 -94.58 -15.18
CA VAL A 683 -1.09 -93.47 -15.07
C VAL A 683 -1.54 -92.27 -15.90
N LYS A 684 -1.96 -92.48 -17.15
CA LYS A 684 -2.49 -91.39 -18.01
C LYS A 684 -3.71 -90.71 -17.40
N PHE A 685 -4.61 -91.45 -16.76
CA PHE A 685 -5.79 -90.88 -16.12
C PHE A 685 -5.42 -89.97 -14.94
N VAL A 686 -4.57 -90.44 -14.02
CA VAL A 686 -4.15 -89.61 -12.87
C VAL A 686 -3.32 -88.39 -13.28
N ASP A 687 -2.52 -88.49 -14.36
CA ASP A 687 -1.79 -87.36 -14.94
C ASP A 687 -2.73 -86.27 -15.47
N GLN A 688 -3.80 -86.66 -16.17
CA GLN A 688 -4.82 -85.72 -16.65
C GLN A 688 -5.53 -85.00 -15.49
N VAL A 689 -5.83 -85.71 -14.40
CA VAL A 689 -6.42 -85.13 -13.19
C VAL A 689 -5.46 -84.12 -12.54
N LEU A 690 -4.18 -84.48 -12.40
CA LEU A 690 -3.14 -83.61 -11.86
C LEU A 690 -2.97 -82.32 -12.70
N MET A 691 -2.92 -82.44 -14.03
CA MET A 691 -2.81 -81.28 -14.92
C MET A 691 -3.99 -80.32 -14.76
N LYS A 692 -5.21 -80.85 -14.69
CA LYS A 692 -6.42 -80.04 -14.48
C LYS A 692 -6.42 -79.36 -13.11
N ALA A 693 -6.06 -80.07 -12.05
CA ALA A 693 -5.93 -79.51 -10.71
C ALA A 693 -4.88 -78.38 -10.66
N ARG A 694 -3.74 -78.56 -11.34
CA ARG A 694 -2.69 -77.54 -11.46
C ARG A 694 -3.15 -76.28 -12.17
N GLN A 695 -3.88 -76.43 -13.28
CA GLN A 695 -4.45 -75.31 -14.03
C GLN A 695 -5.40 -74.50 -13.15
N ASN A 696 -6.31 -75.19 -12.44
CA ASN A 696 -7.27 -74.55 -11.55
C ASN A 696 -6.58 -73.80 -10.40
N MET A 697 -5.60 -74.41 -9.72
CA MET A 697 -4.83 -73.76 -8.65
C MET A 697 -4.09 -72.51 -9.17
N THR A 698 -3.46 -72.60 -10.35
CA THR A 698 -2.72 -71.47 -10.94
C THR A 698 -3.66 -70.32 -11.29
N GLN A 699 -4.84 -70.63 -11.86
CA GLN A 699 -5.87 -69.64 -12.18
C GLN A 699 -6.44 -68.98 -10.92
N ALA A 700 -6.66 -69.76 -9.85
CA ALA A 700 -7.13 -69.23 -8.56
C ALA A 700 -6.09 -68.29 -7.92
N LYS A 701 -4.80 -68.69 -7.88
CA LYS A 701 -3.71 -67.83 -7.37
C LYS A 701 -3.56 -66.53 -8.16
N TRP A 702 -3.56 -66.60 -9.49
CA TRP A 702 -3.48 -65.41 -10.34
C TRP A 702 -4.64 -64.43 -10.06
N LYS A 703 -5.86 -64.94 -9.86
CA LYS A 703 -7.02 -64.11 -9.48
C LYS A 703 -6.83 -63.44 -8.11
N GLN A 704 -6.32 -64.16 -7.11
CA GLN A 704 -6.06 -63.64 -5.77
C GLN A 704 -4.98 -62.54 -5.78
N ASP A 705 -3.88 -62.75 -6.52
CA ASP A 705 -2.83 -61.75 -6.68
C ASP A 705 -3.37 -60.48 -7.34
N ASN A 706 -4.17 -60.64 -8.40
CA ASN A 706 -4.82 -59.54 -9.12
C ASN A 706 -5.79 -58.74 -8.22
N LEU A 707 -6.54 -59.43 -7.35
CA LEU A 707 -7.38 -58.79 -6.32
C LEU A 707 -6.56 -57.93 -5.36
N SER A 708 -5.41 -58.45 -4.89
CA SER A 708 -4.53 -57.70 -3.99
C SER A 708 -3.95 -56.45 -4.66
N GLU A 709 -3.63 -56.52 -5.95
CA GLU A 709 -3.07 -55.41 -6.72
C GLU A 709 -4.11 -54.29 -6.93
N HIS A 710 -5.36 -54.66 -7.24
CA HIS A 710 -6.48 -53.72 -7.32
C HIS A 710 -6.73 -53.03 -5.97
N ALA A 711 -6.73 -53.79 -4.86
CA ALA A 711 -6.89 -53.24 -3.52
C ALA A 711 -5.77 -52.24 -3.16
N ALA A 712 -4.51 -52.59 -3.43
CA ALA A 712 -3.37 -51.70 -3.19
C ALA A 712 -3.42 -50.42 -4.06
N SER A 713 -3.95 -50.51 -5.28
CA SER A 713 -4.18 -49.35 -6.16
C SER A 713 -5.22 -48.39 -5.59
N ILE A 714 -6.34 -48.92 -5.08
CA ILE A 714 -7.39 -48.13 -4.42
C ILE A 714 -6.83 -47.39 -3.20
N ASP A 715 -6.01 -48.05 -2.37
CA ASP A 715 -5.41 -47.42 -1.20
C ASP A 715 -4.48 -46.25 -1.57
N LYS A 716 -3.68 -46.39 -2.63
CA LYS A 716 -2.87 -45.28 -3.16
C LYS A 716 -3.73 -44.11 -3.64
N LEU A 717 -4.83 -44.38 -4.33
CA LEU A 717 -5.76 -43.34 -4.79
C LEU A 717 -6.44 -42.65 -3.62
N ARG A 718 -6.87 -43.39 -2.58
CA ARG A 718 -7.45 -42.82 -1.36
C ARG A 718 -6.46 -41.93 -0.61
N MET A 719 -5.17 -42.30 -0.57
CA MET A 719 -4.13 -41.46 0.02
C MET A 719 -3.97 -40.13 -0.75
N LYS A 720 -3.98 -40.17 -2.09
CA LYS A 720 -3.97 -38.95 -2.91
C LYS A 720 -5.20 -38.09 -2.66
N LEU A 721 -6.40 -38.69 -2.67
CA LEU A 721 -7.66 -38.00 -2.40
C LEU A 721 -7.64 -37.30 -1.03
N LYS A 722 -7.10 -37.97 -0.01
CA LYS A 722 -6.93 -37.39 1.34
C LYS A 722 -6.04 -36.16 1.33
N ASN A 723 -4.93 -36.18 0.57
CA ASN A 723 -4.05 -35.02 0.44
C ASN A 723 -4.75 -33.86 -0.28
N SER A 724 -5.39 -34.11 -1.42
CA SER A 724 -6.17 -33.08 -2.15
C SER A 724 -7.30 -32.51 -1.29
N THR A 725 -7.94 -33.34 -0.45
CA THR A 725 -8.98 -32.88 0.50
C THR A 725 -8.39 -31.92 1.54
N LYS A 726 -7.19 -32.21 2.05
CA LYS A 726 -6.48 -31.34 2.99
C LYS A 726 -6.05 -30.01 2.33
N GLU A 727 -5.57 -30.06 1.10
CA GLU A 727 -5.22 -28.87 0.32
C GLU A 727 -6.44 -27.99 0.04
N LEU A 728 -7.58 -28.58 -0.35
CA LEU A 728 -8.85 -27.85 -0.52
C LEU A 728 -9.28 -27.12 0.76
N ALA A 729 -9.20 -27.80 1.91
CA ALA A 729 -9.50 -27.19 3.20
C ALA A 729 -8.53 -26.04 3.54
N GLY A 730 -7.24 -26.19 3.19
CA GLY A 730 -6.23 -25.13 3.33
C GLY A 730 -6.56 -23.89 2.48
N HIS A 731 -6.89 -24.08 1.20
CA HIS A 731 -7.31 -22.98 0.32
C HIS A 731 -8.63 -22.34 0.77
N ASP A 732 -9.56 -23.12 1.35
CA ASP A 732 -10.81 -22.57 1.92
C ASP A 732 -10.54 -21.66 3.11
N ALA A 733 -9.66 -22.08 4.03
CA ALA A 733 -9.24 -21.25 5.16
C ALA A 733 -8.51 -19.97 4.70
N GLU A 734 -7.63 -20.09 3.70
CA GLU A 734 -6.94 -18.94 3.11
C GLU A 734 -7.91 -17.97 2.43
N LEU A 735 -8.88 -18.46 1.64
CA LEU A 735 -9.91 -17.62 1.03
C LEU A 735 -10.81 -16.94 2.06
N LYS A 736 -11.11 -17.59 3.18
CA LYS A 736 -11.83 -16.96 4.30
C LYS A 736 -11.04 -15.77 4.85
N LEU A 737 -9.74 -15.95 5.12
CA LEU A 737 -8.86 -14.87 5.59
C LEU A 737 -8.79 -13.73 4.56
N LEU A 738 -8.56 -14.04 3.28
CA LEU A 738 -8.47 -13.03 2.23
C LEU A 738 -9.79 -12.26 2.05
N ARG A 739 -10.94 -12.91 2.19
CA ARG A 739 -12.25 -12.24 2.20
C ARG A 739 -12.39 -11.30 3.39
N TYR A 740 -11.91 -11.68 4.58
CA TYR A 740 -11.85 -10.75 5.70
C TYR A 740 -10.93 -9.56 5.37
N CYS A 741 -9.73 -9.79 4.83
CA CYS A 741 -8.84 -8.71 4.39
C CYS A 741 -9.51 -7.78 3.36
N LEU A 742 -10.33 -8.33 2.45
CA LEU A 742 -11.12 -7.54 1.49
C LEU A 742 -12.10 -6.60 2.22
N THR A 743 -12.77 -7.07 3.28
CA THR A 743 -13.67 -6.22 4.08
C THR A 743 -12.90 -5.15 4.86
N VAL A 744 -11.70 -5.47 5.35
CA VAL A 744 -10.84 -4.51 6.08
C VAL A 744 -10.38 -3.39 5.15
N PHE A 745 -9.93 -3.69 3.93
CA PHE A 745 -9.47 -2.66 3.00
C PHE A 745 -10.57 -2.06 2.12
N HIS A 746 -11.82 -2.51 2.27
CA HIS A 746 -12.96 -1.87 1.63
C HIS A 746 -13.14 -0.44 2.16
N ARG A 747 -13.77 0.45 1.37
CA ARG A 747 -14.00 1.86 1.72
C ARG A 747 -14.57 2.06 3.12
N ASP A 748 -15.59 1.27 3.47
CA ASP A 748 -16.29 1.36 4.76
C ASP A 748 -15.55 0.67 5.91
N GLY A 749 -14.44 0.00 5.61
CA GLY A 749 -13.61 -0.71 6.56
C GLY A 749 -12.59 0.19 7.27
N LEU A 750 -11.32 -0.20 7.22
CA LEU A 750 -10.19 0.56 7.76
C LEU A 750 -10.06 1.97 7.18
N PRO A 751 -10.23 2.24 5.86
CA PRO A 751 -10.19 3.59 5.31
C PRO A 751 -11.22 4.53 5.96
N GLY A 752 -12.49 4.10 6.03
CA GLY A 752 -13.55 4.87 6.68
C GLY A 752 -13.31 5.05 8.18
N PHE A 753 -12.80 4.01 8.86
CA PHE A 753 -12.39 4.11 10.27
C PHE A 753 -11.28 5.16 10.49
N VAL A 754 -10.23 5.13 9.67
CA VAL A 754 -9.13 6.13 9.71
C VAL A 754 -9.66 7.52 9.40
N GLY A 755 -10.58 7.65 8.44
CA GLY A 755 -11.27 8.91 8.15
C GLY A 755 -11.97 9.48 9.38
N ARG A 756 -12.80 8.67 10.05
CA ARG A 756 -13.54 9.08 11.26
C ARG A 756 -12.64 9.56 12.40
N LEU A 757 -11.48 8.94 12.55
CA LEU A 757 -10.48 9.38 13.54
C LEU A 757 -9.83 10.72 13.18
N PHE A 758 -9.83 11.09 11.89
CA PHE A 758 -9.16 12.29 11.38
C PHE A 758 -10.06 13.53 11.36
N TYR A 759 -11.37 13.36 11.12
CA TYR A 759 -12.30 14.49 10.95
C TYR A 759 -12.37 15.46 12.14
N PRO A 760 -12.36 15.02 13.42
CA PRO A 760 -12.37 15.96 14.54
C PRO A 760 -11.16 16.90 14.54
N ARG A 761 -9.97 16.39 14.19
CA ARG A 761 -8.75 17.21 14.08
C ARG A 761 -8.83 18.19 12.93
N LEU A 762 -9.34 17.72 11.79
CA LEU A 762 -9.52 18.55 10.61
C LEU A 762 -10.52 19.69 10.87
N ASN A 763 -11.63 19.40 11.56
CA ASN A 763 -12.63 20.40 11.97
C ASN A 763 -12.07 21.42 12.96
N ARG A 764 -11.26 20.97 13.93
CA ARG A 764 -10.57 21.89 14.86
C ARG A 764 -9.62 22.83 14.10
N ALA A 765 -8.87 22.30 13.13
CA ALA A 765 -7.99 23.11 12.30
C ALA A 765 -8.79 24.10 11.44
N ALA A 766 -9.89 23.65 10.83
CA ALA A 766 -10.79 24.49 10.04
C ALA A 766 -11.36 25.65 10.87
N ALA A 767 -11.86 25.38 12.08
CA ALA A 767 -12.34 26.41 12.99
C ALA A 767 -11.24 27.42 13.36
N SER A 768 -10.01 26.95 13.61
CA SER A 768 -8.87 27.83 13.89
C SER A 768 -8.55 28.77 12.72
N TYR A 769 -8.55 28.26 11.48
CA TYR A 769 -8.27 29.07 10.30
C TYR A 769 -9.45 29.95 9.87
N SER A 770 -10.68 29.50 10.09
CA SER A 770 -11.89 30.32 9.97
C SER A 770 -11.81 31.54 10.86
N ASN A 771 -11.42 31.35 12.13
CA ASN A 771 -11.19 32.45 13.06
C ASN A 771 -10.00 33.32 12.65
N MET A 772 -8.91 32.72 12.16
CA MET A 772 -7.70 33.46 11.77
C MET A 772 -7.92 34.36 10.55
N PHE A 773 -8.54 33.85 9.47
CA PHE A 773 -8.63 34.56 8.20
C PHE A 773 -9.95 35.31 7.99
N THR A 774 -11.01 34.93 8.69
CA THR A 774 -12.36 35.49 8.47
C THR A 774 -13.04 35.90 9.77
N GLU A 775 -12.32 35.86 10.90
CA GLU A 775 -12.86 36.13 12.23
C GLU A 775 -14.12 35.32 12.55
N GLY A 776 -14.20 34.12 11.98
CA GLY A 776 -15.29 33.18 12.15
C GLY A 776 -16.56 33.50 11.35
N GLN A 777 -16.54 34.46 10.43
CA GLN A 777 -17.67 34.73 9.53
C GLN A 777 -17.91 33.58 8.55
N ILE A 778 -16.85 32.93 8.12
CA ILE A 778 -16.89 31.80 7.19
C ILE A 778 -16.38 30.59 7.95
N GLN A 779 -17.29 29.67 8.26
CA GLN A 779 -16.98 28.44 8.97
C GLN A 779 -16.94 27.28 7.99
N VAL A 780 -15.86 26.50 8.05
CA VAL A 780 -15.72 25.26 7.29
C VAL A 780 -15.80 24.10 8.27
N GLN A 781 -16.67 23.13 7.97
CA GLN A 781 -16.77 21.90 8.73
C GLN A 781 -16.90 20.70 7.79
N PHE A 782 -16.17 19.65 8.10
CA PHE A 782 -16.16 18.36 7.41
C PHE A 782 -17.16 17.43 8.11
N VAL A 783 -18.19 17.01 7.38
CA VAL A 783 -19.30 16.20 7.86
C VAL A 783 -19.27 14.83 7.17
N GLU A 784 -19.50 13.76 7.94
CA GLU A 784 -19.60 12.38 7.41
C GLU A 784 -20.97 12.18 6.76
N THR A 785 -20.97 11.69 5.52
CA THR A 785 -22.15 11.30 4.74
C THR A 785 -22.01 9.86 4.26
N ASP A 786 -23.09 9.26 3.76
CA ASP A 786 -23.08 7.89 3.22
C ASP A 786 -22.07 7.74 2.05
N ASP A 787 -21.84 8.81 1.30
CA ASP A 787 -20.83 8.89 0.24
C ASP A 787 -19.48 9.42 0.74
N GLY A 788 -19.18 9.31 2.03
CA GLY A 788 -17.95 9.78 2.66
C GLY A 788 -18.02 11.22 3.18
N VAL A 789 -16.89 11.88 3.44
CA VAL A 789 -16.86 13.21 4.06
C VAL A 789 -16.97 14.38 3.10
N ARG A 790 -17.85 15.32 3.43
CA ARG A 790 -18.08 16.53 2.66
C ARG A 790 -17.75 17.78 3.48
N PRO A 791 -17.09 18.79 2.89
CA PRO A 791 -16.93 20.09 3.49
C PRO A 791 -18.22 20.90 3.31
N GLU A 792 -18.74 21.41 4.41
CA GLU A 792 -19.90 22.28 4.48
C GLU A 792 -19.49 23.66 4.99
N ILE A 793 -19.87 24.69 4.23
CA ILE A 793 -19.49 26.06 4.48
C ILE A 793 -20.71 26.81 5.03
N THR A 794 -20.59 27.38 6.23
CA THR A 794 -21.59 28.29 6.79
C THR A 794 -21.07 29.70 6.74
N ASN A 795 -21.84 30.62 6.16
CA ASN A 795 -21.60 32.05 6.22
C ASN A 795 -22.61 32.71 7.15
N VAL A 796 -22.12 33.41 8.17
CA VAL A 796 -22.95 34.07 9.19
C VAL A 796 -23.63 35.34 8.66
N SER A 797 -23.02 35.99 7.66
CA SER A 797 -23.45 37.27 7.12
C SER A 797 -24.10 37.16 5.72
N GLY A 798 -24.12 35.96 5.13
CA GLY A 798 -24.55 35.69 3.76
C GLY A 798 -25.63 34.62 3.65
N GLY A 799 -25.83 34.08 2.44
CA GLY A 799 -26.86 33.08 2.17
C GLY A 799 -26.55 31.67 2.69
N GLU A 800 -27.60 30.84 2.75
CA GLU A 800 -27.60 29.51 3.38
C GLU A 800 -26.80 28.47 2.60
N THR A 801 -26.76 28.60 1.27
CA THR A 801 -26.06 27.65 0.41
C THR A 801 -24.76 28.23 -0.14
N LEU A 802 -23.86 27.33 -0.58
CA LEU A 802 -22.65 27.74 -1.31
C LEU A 802 -23.01 28.61 -2.51
N GLU A 803 -24.14 28.34 -3.17
CA GLU A 803 -24.62 29.02 -4.38
C GLU A 803 -25.08 30.46 -4.12
N ASP A 804 -25.46 30.79 -2.88
CA ASP A 804 -25.89 32.12 -2.46
C ASP A 804 -24.73 33.03 -2.01
N GLN A 805 -23.52 32.48 -1.87
CA GLN A 805 -22.35 33.23 -1.40
C GLN A 805 -21.64 33.98 -2.53
N SER A 806 -21.04 35.13 -2.18
CA SER A 806 -20.21 35.90 -3.11
C SER A 806 -18.94 35.15 -3.50
N GLU A 807 -18.36 35.49 -4.64
CA GLU A 807 -17.13 34.83 -5.12
C GLU A 807 -15.96 34.99 -4.15
N GLY A 808 -15.87 36.13 -3.45
CA GLY A 808 -14.85 36.39 -2.43
C GLY A 808 -14.98 35.50 -1.19
N GLU A 809 -16.21 35.29 -0.71
CA GLU A 809 -16.47 34.46 0.47
C GLU A 809 -16.17 32.98 0.21
N ARG A 810 -16.58 32.45 -0.95
CA ARG A 810 -16.24 31.06 -1.30
C ARG A 810 -14.73 30.87 -1.34
N ARG A 811 -13.98 31.83 -1.88
CA ARG A 811 -12.51 31.77 -1.94
C ARG A 811 -11.88 31.76 -0.57
N LEU A 812 -12.36 32.58 0.37
CA LEU A 812 -11.92 32.54 1.76
C LEU A 812 -12.20 31.17 2.41
N ALA A 813 -13.37 30.58 2.16
CA ALA A 813 -13.68 29.23 2.63
C ALA A 813 -12.70 28.17 2.08
N SER A 814 -12.30 28.28 0.82
CA SER A 814 -11.30 27.39 0.21
C SER A 814 -9.89 27.61 0.76
N ILE A 815 -9.51 28.85 1.09
CA ILE A 815 -8.26 29.15 1.78
C ILE A 815 -8.27 28.47 3.15
N VAL A 816 -9.31 28.69 3.96
CA VAL A 816 -9.48 28.04 5.27
C VAL A 816 -9.37 26.52 5.15
N THR A 817 -10.06 25.94 4.18
CA THR A 817 -10.04 24.49 3.93
C THR A 817 -8.62 24.01 3.61
N SER A 818 -7.92 24.71 2.70
CA SER A 818 -6.57 24.33 2.27
C SER A 818 -5.57 24.38 3.43
N PHE A 819 -5.68 25.39 4.30
CA PHE A 819 -4.87 25.47 5.52
C PHE A 819 -5.24 24.41 6.57
N ALA A 820 -6.53 24.08 6.71
CA ALA A 820 -7.00 23.01 7.57
C ALA A 820 -6.46 21.64 7.12
N LEU A 821 -6.57 21.35 5.82
CA LEU A 821 -6.06 20.12 5.21
C LEU A 821 -4.55 20.01 5.31
N ARG A 822 -3.82 21.12 5.07
CA ARG A 822 -2.37 21.18 5.29
C ARG A 822 -2.00 20.87 6.73
N SER A 823 -2.75 21.39 7.70
CA SER A 823 -2.45 21.21 9.13
C SER A 823 -2.79 19.81 9.62
N ALA A 824 -3.71 19.16 8.93
CA ALA A 824 -4.02 17.76 9.15
C ALA A 824 -2.98 16.84 8.48
N ALA A 825 -2.30 17.32 7.42
CA ALA A 825 -1.10 16.69 6.86
C ALA A 825 0.13 16.94 7.76
N ASP A 826 1.25 16.27 7.44
CA ASP A 826 2.48 16.38 8.23
C ASP A 826 3.06 17.82 8.16
N PRO A 827 3.27 18.49 9.32
CA PRO A 827 3.70 19.88 9.34
C PRO A 827 5.12 20.02 8.79
N CYS A 828 5.24 20.85 7.75
CA CYS A 828 6.50 21.25 7.14
C CYS A 828 6.84 22.71 7.48
N ASN A 829 8.13 23.03 7.61
CA ASN A 829 8.60 24.41 7.87
C ASN A 829 8.53 25.33 6.64
N VAL A 830 8.01 24.85 5.50
CA VAL A 830 7.82 25.65 4.30
C VAL A 830 6.35 25.63 3.91
N LEU A 831 5.84 26.82 3.60
CA LEU A 831 4.53 27.05 2.99
C LEU A 831 4.74 27.87 1.71
N ILE A 832 4.27 27.35 0.58
CA ILE A 832 4.30 28.01 -0.70
C ILE A 832 2.86 28.38 -1.07
N LEU A 833 2.64 29.67 -1.31
CA LEU A 833 1.37 30.23 -1.75
C LEU A 833 1.55 30.80 -3.17
N ASP A 834 0.99 30.13 -4.19
CA ASP A 834 1.02 30.58 -5.60
C ASP A 834 -0.33 31.24 -5.94
N GLU A 835 -0.40 32.57 -5.83
CA GLU A 835 -1.58 33.42 -6.10
C GLU A 835 -2.82 33.15 -5.21
N PRO A 836 -2.70 33.14 -3.86
CA PRO A 836 -3.84 32.81 -2.99
C PRO A 836 -4.96 33.85 -3.01
N GLY A 837 -4.66 35.11 -3.33
CA GLY A 837 -5.60 36.24 -3.25
C GLY A 837 -6.30 36.62 -4.54
N MET A 838 -6.19 35.81 -5.59
CA MET A 838 -6.93 36.06 -6.83
C MET A 838 -8.43 36.01 -6.51
N GLY A 839 -9.20 36.99 -6.97
CA GLY A 839 -10.67 37.06 -6.79
C GLY A 839 -11.15 37.33 -5.36
N LEU A 840 -10.24 37.62 -4.42
CA LEU A 840 -10.61 38.32 -3.18
C LEU A 840 -10.82 39.80 -3.50
N ASP A 841 -11.85 40.41 -2.91
CA ASP A 841 -12.01 41.86 -2.95
C ASP A 841 -10.91 42.58 -2.15
N ARG A 842 -10.93 43.92 -2.21
CA ARG A 842 -9.92 44.76 -1.57
C ARG A 842 -9.79 44.55 -0.06
N GLY A 843 -10.92 44.41 0.65
CA GLY A 843 -10.92 44.25 2.10
C GLY A 843 -10.41 42.87 2.49
N ASN A 844 -11.03 41.84 1.93
CA ASN A 844 -10.72 40.44 2.21
C ASN A 844 -9.26 40.09 1.86
N ALA A 845 -8.71 40.68 0.78
CA ALA A 845 -7.31 40.51 0.42
C ALA A 845 -6.34 41.11 1.45
N ALA A 846 -6.63 42.31 1.95
CA ALA A 846 -5.82 42.96 2.97
C ALA A 846 -5.89 42.21 4.31
N ASP A 847 -7.09 41.78 4.71
CA ASP A 847 -7.31 41.04 5.95
C ASP A 847 -6.62 39.67 5.94
N PHE A 848 -6.72 38.93 4.84
CA PHE A 848 -5.98 37.68 4.66
C PHE A 848 -4.46 37.88 4.82
N ALA A 849 -3.91 38.91 4.18
CA ALA A 849 -2.49 39.22 4.23
C ALA A 849 -2.03 39.62 5.63
N LYS A 850 -2.81 40.45 6.32
CA LYS A 850 -2.56 40.86 7.71
C LYS A 850 -2.59 39.65 8.65
N ALA A 851 -3.64 38.82 8.56
CA ALA A 851 -3.75 37.60 9.35
C ALA A 851 -2.57 36.65 9.11
N LEU A 852 -2.11 36.50 7.86
CA LEU A 852 -0.94 35.69 7.52
C LEU A 852 0.34 36.26 8.15
N TYR A 853 0.54 37.58 8.13
CA TYR A 853 1.70 38.25 8.74
C TYR A 853 1.71 38.11 10.26
N GLU A 854 0.58 38.35 10.91
CA GLU A 854 0.42 38.22 12.36
C GLU A 854 0.65 36.79 12.84
N ASN A 855 0.36 35.79 12.00
CA ASN A 855 0.49 34.37 12.32
C ASN A 855 1.64 33.66 11.58
N GLN A 856 2.60 34.41 11.02
CA GLN A 856 3.68 33.82 10.19
C GLN A 856 4.53 32.77 10.94
N ASP A 857 4.69 32.90 12.26
CA ASP A 857 5.44 31.96 13.09
C ASP A 857 4.82 30.55 13.13
N CYS A 858 3.52 30.43 12.83
CA CYS A 858 2.82 29.15 12.77
C CYS A 858 3.26 28.30 11.57
N PHE A 859 3.93 28.89 10.57
CA PHE A 859 4.21 28.25 9.29
C PHE A 859 5.71 28.10 8.97
N GLY A 860 6.60 28.69 9.77
CA GLY A 860 8.04 28.73 9.48
C GLY A 860 8.33 29.70 8.32
N SER A 861 8.83 29.19 7.20
CA SER A 861 9.11 29.96 5.98
C SER A 861 7.90 29.98 5.04
N ILE A 862 7.42 31.18 4.70
CA ILE A 862 6.32 31.37 3.74
C ILE A 862 6.87 32.00 2.47
N LEU A 863 6.71 31.32 1.33
CA LEU A 863 7.01 31.84 0.00
C LEU A 863 5.69 32.23 -0.69
N LEU A 864 5.43 33.53 -0.80
CA LEU A 864 4.19 34.07 -1.35
C LEU A 864 4.42 34.71 -2.71
N VAL A 865 3.81 34.17 -3.75
CA VAL A 865 3.67 34.82 -5.06
C VAL A 865 2.26 35.40 -5.13
N THR A 866 2.16 36.70 -5.43
CA THR A 866 0.86 37.33 -5.68
C THR A 866 0.96 38.47 -6.69
N HIS A 867 -0.15 38.72 -7.38
CA HIS A 867 -0.41 39.90 -8.18
C HIS A 867 -1.45 40.84 -7.56
N ASN A 868 -1.96 40.52 -6.36
CA ASN A 868 -2.96 41.34 -5.69
C ASN A 868 -2.29 42.52 -4.97
N GLU A 869 -2.51 43.72 -5.48
CA GLU A 869 -1.92 44.96 -4.95
C GLU A 869 -2.26 45.20 -3.47
N HIS A 870 -3.39 44.71 -2.98
CA HIS A 870 -3.80 44.85 -1.58
C HIS A 870 -3.07 43.88 -0.65
N ILE A 871 -2.80 42.65 -1.09
CA ILE A 871 -1.92 41.73 -0.37
C ILE A 871 -0.49 42.28 -0.35
N GLU A 872 -0.02 42.77 -1.50
CA GLU A 872 1.29 43.39 -1.59
C GLU A 872 1.42 44.63 -0.70
N ALA A 873 0.36 45.42 -0.57
CA ALA A 873 0.31 46.60 0.29
C ALA A 873 0.31 46.22 1.78
N ALA A 874 -0.49 45.23 2.18
CA ALA A 874 -0.55 44.76 3.57
C ALA A 874 0.75 44.06 4.03
N LEU A 875 1.51 43.48 3.11
CA LEU A 875 2.81 42.85 3.39
C LEU A 875 4.00 43.76 3.07
N GLN A 876 3.80 45.07 3.02
CA GLN A 876 4.92 46.01 2.88
C GLN A 876 5.87 45.89 4.08
N GLY A 877 7.17 45.76 3.80
CA GLY A 877 8.20 45.55 4.83
C GLY A 877 8.64 44.10 5.02
N VAL A 878 7.93 43.11 4.46
CA VAL A 878 8.39 41.72 4.46
C VAL A 878 9.55 41.53 3.48
N ARG A 879 10.32 40.46 3.67
CA ARG A 879 11.43 40.12 2.77
C ARG A 879 10.90 39.96 1.35
N THR A 880 11.55 40.60 0.37
CA THR A 880 11.11 40.53 -1.03
C THR A 880 12.20 39.95 -1.92
N ILE A 881 11.83 38.99 -2.76
CA ILE A 881 12.63 38.46 -3.87
C ILE A 881 12.04 38.99 -5.18
N VAL A 882 12.85 39.68 -5.99
CA VAL A 882 12.41 40.19 -7.30
C VAL A 882 12.96 39.31 -8.40
N VAL A 883 12.08 38.60 -9.10
CA VAL A 883 12.45 37.77 -10.25
C VAL A 883 12.41 38.62 -11.52
N THR A 884 13.58 38.99 -12.03
CA THR A 884 13.70 39.74 -13.29
C THR A 884 14.03 38.81 -14.44
N LYS A 885 13.31 38.93 -15.54
CA LYS A 885 13.54 38.16 -16.77
C LYS A 885 13.99 39.06 -17.90
N GLU A 886 15.11 38.68 -18.52
CA GLU A 886 15.73 39.36 -19.65
C GLU A 886 16.41 38.31 -20.54
N ASP A 887 16.31 38.47 -21.85
CA ASP A 887 16.83 37.55 -22.87
C ASP A 887 16.38 36.10 -22.64
N LYS A 888 15.12 35.91 -22.25
CA LYS A 888 14.50 34.61 -21.91
C LYS A 888 15.10 33.94 -20.68
N VAL A 889 15.94 34.62 -19.90
CA VAL A 889 16.58 34.09 -18.69
C VAL A 889 16.13 34.87 -17.46
N SER A 890 15.63 34.14 -16.46
CA SER A 890 15.27 34.70 -15.16
C SER A 890 16.47 34.80 -14.22
N ARG A 891 16.49 35.84 -13.38
CA ARG A 891 17.46 36.12 -12.32
C ARG A 891 16.71 36.59 -11.07
N VAL A 892 17.34 36.39 -9.91
CA VAL A 892 16.89 36.84 -8.58
C VAL A 892 17.89 37.84 -8.05
#